data_AF-A0A9E4CYA2-F1
#
_entry.id   AF-A0A9E4CYA2-F1
#
_cell.length_a   1.000
_cell.length_b   1.000
_cell.length_c   1.000
_cell.angle_alpha   90.00
_cell.angle_beta   90.00
_cell.angle_gamma   90.00
#
_symmetry.space_group_name_H-M   'P 1'
#
loop_
_entity.id
_entity.type
_entity.pdbx_description
1 polymer ?
#
loop_
_entity_poly.entity_id
_entity_poly.type
_entity_poly.pdbx_seq_one_letter_code
_entity_poly.pdbx_strand_id
1 'polypeptide(L)'
;MTTIRLDGCRVEPIAGYLKAHGVLRLVSSQVDPAARAFWRGDTFHLDSVLDADGLVEFFVKSYSPTPLVSPWNGGSGFDAPTPDADGKKIKPGLGSIETTDDPRFANYRAAVEAVRSLMAAPSWEMGSKEQKQQQVMLCRGALPDAALDWIDASVVLASDRLVFPGLFGTGGNDGRLDFSNNFMQRLAELFLAKRSKSAADPAVLLRGAIFGSDSGPLIDASVGQYDPSAGESESGSTLAKKSNLANPWDFILLLEGSLVFASSVARRMGSERGLRAAMPFCVDGSPVGHSSSAEGEDSRGELWAPVWVRPASAEEVARLIGEGRADWRGRSASSGTDFAKAVATLGVDRGIDRFVRHGLVQRNGLSFLAVPLGAVKVGGRPEVNVFGSVDTWLESLPRELPAAAASARRRLEAAEFRAASGQESVAPAAFQAVLAAVADLENTIGRSQRHVRDCKPVGATRGTRLPAADWLRLLDDGTPEFRLASALASGRDRAGPGAADPAFQTGSSLALLLRPVCLADSGYNQWAVAGPRVDGLGRRRVDQLLADALVVRAIDAERRRRRDQGGVGLSLGFELGLFADLEDLLALMEDRIDIDKLGRLLPGLLMLDWTRRGDEQSVRLSRPVGGARRVKPPMSVLLPFFQVVPEGSAPLKVRTADGTVEIGLRAQRGWAQRLASDRREQVDSVLDEALARLQMLGLNPAPDRVRASPTESGPVLALAALCRISRADTVRLLSATCPGDSFTTGQPQDQTTSDNHSQETTT
;
A
#
# COMPACT_ATOMS: atom_id res chain seq x y z
N MET A 1 -5.31 -41.03 -16.48
CA MET A 1 -5.88 -39.78 -15.96
C MET A 1 -6.10 -38.85 -17.13
N THR A 2 -7.29 -38.26 -17.20
CA THR A 2 -7.74 -37.35 -18.24
C THR A 2 -7.81 -35.95 -17.64
N THR A 3 -7.29 -34.95 -18.33
CA THR A 3 -7.45 -33.55 -17.95
C THR A 3 -8.74 -33.01 -18.58
N ILE A 4 -9.74 -32.73 -17.74
CA ILE A 4 -11.02 -32.17 -18.14
C ILE A 4 -10.97 -30.65 -17.97
N ARG A 5 -11.27 -29.92 -19.04
CA ARG A 5 -11.42 -28.46 -19.02
C ARG A 5 -12.85 -28.10 -18.61
N LEU A 6 -13.01 -27.25 -17.58
CA LEU A 6 -14.31 -26.88 -17.02
C LEU A 6 -14.61 -25.41 -17.34
N ASP A 7 -15.03 -25.12 -18.57
CA ASP A 7 -15.24 -23.76 -19.07
C ASP A 7 -16.32 -22.96 -18.33
N GLY A 8 -17.24 -23.63 -17.65
CA GLY A 8 -18.23 -22.99 -16.77
C GLY A 8 -17.67 -22.59 -15.40
N CYS A 9 -16.50 -23.11 -15.02
CA CYS A 9 -15.82 -22.85 -13.75
C CYS A 9 -14.70 -21.82 -13.94
N ARG A 10 -15.04 -20.55 -13.79
CA ARG A 10 -14.12 -19.42 -13.96
C ARG A 10 -13.68 -18.78 -12.65
N VAL A 11 -12.51 -18.14 -12.65
CA VAL A 11 -11.99 -17.41 -11.46
C VAL A 11 -12.91 -16.25 -11.06
N GLU A 12 -13.53 -15.58 -12.03
CA GLU A 12 -14.53 -14.53 -11.81
C GLU A 12 -15.80 -14.83 -12.63
N PRO A 13 -17.01 -14.61 -12.06
CA PRO A 13 -17.30 -14.12 -10.69
C PRO A 13 -17.05 -15.19 -9.60
N ILE A 14 -17.10 -14.80 -8.32
CA ILE A 14 -16.83 -15.70 -7.18
C ILE A 14 -17.66 -17.00 -7.21
N ALA A 15 -18.90 -16.95 -7.72
CA ALA A 15 -19.73 -18.14 -7.91
C ALA A 15 -19.04 -19.21 -8.78
N GLY A 16 -18.39 -18.80 -9.88
CA GLY A 16 -17.62 -19.69 -10.75
C GLY A 16 -16.42 -20.31 -10.03
N TYR A 17 -15.74 -19.52 -9.20
CA TYR A 17 -14.59 -19.95 -8.42
C TYR A 17 -15.02 -20.99 -7.38
N LEU A 18 -16.05 -20.70 -6.58
CA LEU A 18 -16.55 -21.63 -5.56
C LEU A 18 -17.10 -22.90 -6.20
N LYS A 19 -17.84 -22.82 -7.31
CA LYS A 19 -18.29 -23.99 -8.07
C LYS A 19 -17.14 -24.91 -8.46
N ALA A 20 -16.01 -24.34 -8.88
CA ALA A 20 -14.81 -25.10 -9.23
C ALA A 20 -14.30 -25.95 -8.05
N HIS A 21 -14.24 -25.35 -6.84
CA HIS A 21 -13.88 -26.06 -5.61
C HIS A 21 -14.89 -27.15 -5.26
N GLY A 22 -16.19 -26.91 -5.50
CA GLY A 22 -17.24 -27.91 -5.28
C GLY A 22 -17.04 -29.14 -6.15
N VAL A 23 -16.70 -28.95 -7.44
CA VAL A 23 -16.38 -30.06 -8.33
C VAL A 23 -15.19 -30.87 -7.83
N LEU A 24 -14.07 -30.21 -7.48
CA LEU A 24 -12.89 -30.93 -6.95
C LEU A 24 -13.22 -31.69 -5.66
N ARG A 25 -13.86 -31.03 -4.68
CA ARG A 25 -14.19 -31.64 -3.38
C ARG A 25 -15.08 -32.87 -3.53
N LEU A 26 -16.14 -32.78 -4.35
CA LEU A 26 -17.09 -33.88 -4.53
C LEU A 26 -16.50 -35.04 -5.33
N VAL A 27 -15.74 -34.76 -6.39
CA VAL A 27 -15.05 -35.81 -7.15
C VAL A 27 -14.03 -36.53 -6.26
N SER A 28 -13.20 -35.77 -5.52
CA SER A 28 -12.18 -36.36 -4.63
C SER A 28 -12.76 -37.18 -3.50
N SER A 29 -13.88 -36.76 -2.91
CA SER A 29 -14.47 -37.44 -1.75
C SER A 29 -15.36 -38.63 -2.09
N GLN A 30 -15.98 -38.66 -3.29
CA GLN A 30 -17.03 -39.63 -3.59
C GLN A 30 -16.69 -40.63 -4.71
N VAL A 31 -15.70 -40.35 -5.57
CA VAL A 31 -15.42 -41.21 -6.74
C VAL A 31 -13.93 -41.40 -7.05
N ASP A 32 -13.12 -40.35 -6.97
CA ASP A 32 -11.69 -40.40 -7.34
C ASP A 32 -10.82 -39.66 -6.31
N PRO A 33 -10.37 -40.34 -5.24
CA PRO A 33 -9.49 -39.75 -4.23
C PRO A 33 -8.17 -39.21 -4.77
N ALA A 34 -7.74 -39.64 -5.96
CA ALA A 34 -6.51 -39.18 -6.60
C ALA A 34 -6.73 -37.96 -7.50
N ALA A 35 -7.96 -37.46 -7.62
CA ALA A 35 -8.28 -36.30 -8.44
C ALA A 35 -7.52 -35.05 -7.97
N ARG A 36 -7.03 -34.28 -8.94
CA ARG A 36 -6.29 -33.03 -8.74
C ARG A 36 -6.86 -31.95 -9.63
N ALA A 37 -6.72 -30.69 -9.25
CA ALA A 37 -7.14 -29.59 -10.10
C ALA A 37 -6.19 -28.39 -10.04
N PHE A 38 -6.27 -27.55 -11.05
CA PHE A 38 -5.46 -26.34 -11.20
C PHE A 38 -6.13 -25.33 -12.11
N TRP A 39 -5.66 -24.10 -12.05
CA TRP A 39 -6.10 -23.03 -12.94
C TRP A 39 -5.14 -22.87 -14.11
N ARG A 40 -5.68 -22.69 -15.31
CA ARG A 40 -4.94 -22.27 -16.50
C ARG A 40 -5.64 -21.05 -17.11
N GLY A 41 -4.97 -19.90 -17.06
CA GLY A 41 -5.66 -18.63 -17.29
C GLY A 41 -6.73 -18.44 -16.22
N ASP A 42 -7.98 -18.25 -16.64
CA ASP A 42 -9.13 -18.09 -15.75
C ASP A 42 -10.06 -19.32 -15.71
N THR A 43 -9.63 -20.45 -16.30
CA THR A 43 -10.45 -21.67 -16.40
C THR A 43 -9.91 -22.78 -15.50
N PHE A 44 -10.79 -23.46 -14.78
CA PHE A 44 -10.45 -24.59 -13.93
C PHE A 44 -10.27 -25.88 -14.73
N HIS A 45 -9.26 -26.68 -14.38
CA HIS A 45 -8.96 -27.96 -15.01
C HIS A 45 -8.91 -29.04 -13.93
N LEU A 46 -9.53 -30.19 -14.21
CA LEU A 46 -9.60 -31.35 -13.32
C LEU A 46 -8.87 -32.53 -13.96
N ASP A 47 -7.84 -33.04 -13.29
CA ASP A 47 -7.21 -34.32 -13.59
C ASP A 47 -7.91 -35.42 -12.79
N SER A 48 -8.54 -36.37 -13.49
CA SER A 48 -9.28 -37.47 -12.86
C SER A 48 -9.19 -38.76 -13.67
N VAL A 49 -9.62 -39.88 -13.09
CA VAL A 49 -9.95 -41.11 -13.81
C VAL A 49 -11.20 -40.98 -14.67
N LEU A 50 -12.08 -40.04 -14.35
CA LEU A 50 -13.27 -39.73 -15.15
C LEU A 50 -12.90 -38.94 -16.41
N ASP A 51 -13.71 -39.08 -17.45
CA ASP A 51 -13.77 -38.15 -18.58
C ASP A 51 -14.96 -37.19 -18.42
N ALA A 52 -15.21 -36.35 -19.43
CA ALA A 52 -16.28 -35.35 -19.37
C ALA A 52 -17.68 -35.97 -19.20
N ASP A 53 -17.94 -37.13 -19.82
CA ASP A 53 -19.23 -37.79 -19.76
C ASP A 53 -19.40 -38.57 -18.46
N GLY A 54 -18.35 -39.24 -17.98
CA GLY A 54 -18.31 -39.89 -16.68
C GLY A 54 -18.49 -38.90 -15.53
N LEU A 55 -17.96 -37.67 -15.66
CA LEU A 55 -18.18 -36.59 -14.69
C LEU A 55 -19.67 -36.19 -14.62
N VAL A 56 -20.33 -36.06 -15.77
CA VAL A 56 -21.77 -35.75 -15.82
C VAL A 56 -22.60 -36.89 -15.25
N GLU A 57 -22.26 -38.13 -15.60
CA GLU A 57 -22.94 -39.32 -15.09
C GLU A 57 -22.85 -39.42 -13.57
N PHE A 58 -21.65 -39.20 -13.00
CA PHE A 58 -21.43 -39.18 -11.55
C PHE A 58 -22.38 -38.20 -10.85
N PHE A 59 -22.40 -36.93 -11.27
CA PHE A 59 -23.21 -35.91 -10.62
C PHE A 59 -24.71 -36.16 -10.76
N VAL A 60 -25.17 -36.69 -11.90
CA VAL A 60 -26.60 -36.93 -12.11
C VAL A 60 -27.07 -38.16 -11.33
N LYS A 61 -26.28 -39.25 -11.34
CA LYS A 61 -26.72 -40.55 -10.84
C LYS A 61 -26.26 -40.88 -9.42
N SER A 62 -25.06 -40.47 -9.03
CA SER A 62 -24.37 -41.01 -7.85
C SER A 62 -23.99 -39.97 -6.79
N TYR A 63 -23.95 -38.68 -7.15
CA TYR A 63 -23.63 -37.60 -6.22
C TYR A 63 -24.55 -37.61 -4.99
N SER A 64 -23.90 -37.65 -3.81
CA SER A 64 -24.53 -37.51 -2.50
C SER A 64 -24.30 -36.09 -1.97
N PRO A 65 -25.35 -35.26 -1.78
CA PRO A 65 -25.20 -33.91 -1.25
C PRO A 65 -24.70 -33.87 0.20
N THR A 66 -23.87 -32.88 0.52
CA THR A 66 -23.47 -32.54 1.89
C THR A 66 -24.69 -31.96 2.63
N PRO A 67 -25.03 -32.44 3.84
CA PRO A 67 -26.12 -31.87 4.63
C PRO A 67 -25.84 -30.43 5.07
N LEU A 68 -26.47 -29.45 4.40
CA LEU A 68 -26.47 -28.06 4.82
C LEU A 68 -27.77 -27.76 5.57
N VAL A 69 -27.67 -27.56 6.89
CA VAL A 69 -28.82 -27.27 7.76
C VAL A 69 -28.52 -26.11 8.70
N SER A 70 -29.43 -25.14 8.77
CA SER A 70 -29.30 -23.95 9.64
C SER A 70 -30.54 -23.75 10.52
N PRO A 71 -30.90 -24.69 11.40
CA PRO A 71 -32.14 -24.61 12.19
C PRO A 71 -32.23 -23.39 13.12
N TRP A 72 -31.10 -22.74 13.40
CA TRP A 72 -31.03 -21.48 14.15
C TRP A 72 -31.50 -20.26 13.33
N ASN A 73 -31.89 -20.43 12.07
CA ASN A 73 -32.45 -19.39 11.20
C ASN A 73 -33.96 -19.62 11.00
N GLY A 74 -34.77 -18.58 11.22
CA GLY A 74 -36.24 -18.67 11.06
C GLY A 74 -36.75 -18.91 9.63
N GLY A 75 -35.87 -18.86 8.62
CA GLY A 75 -36.18 -19.13 7.20
C GLY A 75 -35.61 -20.46 6.68
N SER A 76 -35.05 -21.28 7.56
CA SER A 76 -34.32 -22.52 7.21
C SER A 76 -35.20 -23.67 6.71
N GLY A 77 -36.52 -23.55 6.86
CA GLY A 77 -37.49 -24.58 6.47
C GLY A 77 -37.86 -25.58 7.57
N PHE A 78 -37.26 -25.47 8.76
CA PHE A 78 -37.58 -26.31 9.92
C PHE A 78 -38.80 -25.82 10.72
N ASP A 79 -39.05 -24.51 10.71
CA ASP A 79 -40.21 -23.89 11.37
C ASP A 79 -41.52 -24.07 10.57
N ALA A 80 -42.66 -23.78 11.21
CA ALA A 80 -43.96 -23.76 10.52
C ALA A 80 -43.92 -22.80 9.31
N PRO A 81 -44.63 -23.10 8.20
CA PRO A 81 -44.54 -22.31 6.97
C PRO A 81 -44.82 -20.83 7.23
N THR A 82 -43.78 -20.00 7.12
CA THR A 82 -43.90 -18.55 7.24
C THR A 82 -44.28 -17.95 5.87
N PRO A 83 -45.18 -16.96 5.83
CA PRO A 83 -45.45 -16.21 4.60
C PRO A 83 -44.24 -15.34 4.23
N ASP A 84 -43.93 -15.23 2.94
CA ASP A 84 -43.04 -14.20 2.41
C ASP A 84 -43.72 -12.81 2.46
N ALA A 85 -43.01 -11.76 2.03
CA ALA A 85 -43.51 -10.38 2.02
C ALA A 85 -44.75 -10.19 1.11
N ASP A 86 -44.98 -11.10 0.17
CA ASP A 86 -46.13 -11.12 -0.75
C ASP A 86 -47.24 -12.08 -0.26
N GLY A 87 -47.10 -12.65 0.94
CA GLY A 87 -48.06 -13.57 1.55
C GLY A 87 -48.01 -15.01 1.04
N LYS A 88 -47.02 -15.39 0.24
CA LYS A 88 -46.85 -16.79 -0.22
C LYS A 88 -46.11 -17.60 0.83
N LYS A 89 -46.59 -18.81 1.11
CA LYS A 89 -45.90 -19.76 1.99
C LYS A 89 -44.57 -20.15 1.37
N ILE A 90 -43.47 -20.00 2.10
CA ILE A 90 -42.16 -20.51 1.70
C ILE A 90 -42.30 -22.02 1.46
N LYS A 91 -41.93 -22.49 0.26
CA LYS A 91 -41.93 -23.93 -0.06
C LYS A 91 -40.77 -24.58 0.71
N PRO A 92 -41.02 -25.47 1.66
CA PRO A 92 -39.93 -26.18 2.32
C PRO A 92 -39.33 -27.18 1.34
N GLY A 93 -38.10 -26.96 0.87
CA GLY A 93 -37.34 -28.01 0.17
C GLY A 93 -37.11 -29.25 1.06
N LEU A 94 -37.14 -29.02 2.37
CA LEU A 94 -36.95 -30.00 3.44
C LEU A 94 -37.93 -31.18 3.37
N GLY A 95 -39.22 -30.96 3.11
CA GLY A 95 -40.23 -32.02 3.22
C GLY A 95 -40.05 -33.17 2.22
N SER A 96 -39.55 -32.87 1.01
CA SER A 96 -39.24 -33.92 0.02
C SER A 96 -37.97 -34.69 0.38
N ILE A 97 -36.98 -34.03 0.99
CA ILE A 97 -35.74 -34.67 1.45
C ILE A 97 -36.00 -35.57 2.66
N GLU A 98 -36.88 -35.15 3.58
CA GLU A 98 -37.28 -35.94 4.75
C GLU A 98 -37.93 -37.28 4.39
N THR A 99 -38.71 -37.32 3.29
CA THR A 99 -39.58 -38.45 2.95
C THR A 99 -39.09 -39.31 1.79
N THR A 100 -38.00 -38.93 1.13
CA THR A 100 -37.45 -39.70 -0.01
C THR A 100 -36.67 -40.93 0.46
N ASP A 101 -36.78 -42.03 -0.27
CA ASP A 101 -35.98 -43.25 -0.08
C ASP A 101 -34.71 -43.27 -0.95
N ASP A 102 -34.46 -42.22 -1.75
CA ASP A 102 -33.25 -42.15 -2.59
C ASP A 102 -31.99 -42.24 -1.69
N PRO A 103 -31.09 -43.21 -1.92
CA PRO A 103 -29.88 -43.39 -1.13
C PRO A 103 -28.98 -42.15 -1.07
N ARG A 104 -29.00 -41.29 -2.09
CA ARG A 104 -28.16 -40.07 -2.12
C ARG A 104 -28.45 -39.12 -0.95
N PHE A 105 -29.68 -39.13 -0.43
CA PHE A 105 -30.10 -38.24 0.65
C PHE A 105 -29.96 -38.88 2.03
N ALA A 106 -29.37 -40.08 2.17
CA ALA A 106 -29.27 -40.78 3.46
C ALA A 106 -28.60 -39.93 4.56
N ASN A 107 -27.43 -39.35 4.28
CA ASN A 107 -26.74 -38.46 5.23
C ASN A 107 -27.56 -37.19 5.54
N TYR A 108 -28.28 -36.68 4.53
CA TYR A 108 -29.13 -35.50 4.69
C TYR A 108 -30.32 -35.78 5.60
N ARG A 109 -30.99 -36.93 5.42
CA ARG A 109 -32.08 -37.38 6.29
C ARG A 109 -31.62 -37.55 7.73
N ALA A 110 -30.45 -38.16 7.94
CA ALA A 110 -29.87 -38.32 9.28
C ALA A 110 -29.62 -36.96 9.96
N ALA A 111 -29.09 -35.98 9.23
CA ALA A 111 -28.90 -34.63 9.77
C ALA A 111 -30.24 -33.96 10.11
N VAL A 112 -31.24 -34.08 9.24
CA VAL A 112 -32.58 -33.52 9.46
C VAL A 112 -33.27 -34.16 10.66
N GLU A 113 -33.20 -35.48 10.82
CA GLU A 113 -33.74 -36.21 11.97
C GLU A 113 -33.09 -35.78 13.29
N ALA A 114 -31.77 -35.60 13.29
CA ALA A 114 -31.03 -35.06 14.43
C ALA A 114 -31.48 -33.64 14.79
N VAL A 115 -31.66 -32.76 13.80
CA VAL A 115 -32.22 -31.41 14.02
C VAL A 115 -33.63 -31.48 14.61
N ARG A 116 -34.53 -32.33 14.07
CA ARG A 116 -35.89 -32.48 14.59
C ARG A 116 -35.90 -32.94 16.04
N SER A 117 -35.01 -33.87 16.38
CA SER A 117 -34.83 -34.37 17.74
C SER A 117 -34.35 -33.27 18.69
N LEU A 118 -33.40 -32.42 18.25
CA LEU A 118 -32.94 -31.26 19.02
C LEU A 118 -34.05 -30.25 19.25
N MET A 119 -34.81 -29.90 18.21
CA MET A 119 -35.90 -28.91 18.28
C MET A 119 -37.05 -29.35 19.18
N ALA A 120 -37.24 -30.66 19.37
CA ALA A 120 -38.23 -31.21 20.29
C ALA A 120 -37.77 -31.20 21.76
N ALA A 121 -36.48 -31.01 22.02
CA ALA A 121 -35.92 -31.04 23.37
C ALA A 121 -36.23 -29.72 24.14
N PRO A 122 -36.47 -29.78 25.46
CA PRO A 122 -36.70 -28.57 26.28
C PRO A 122 -35.56 -27.56 26.27
N SER A 123 -34.35 -27.99 25.91
CA SER A 123 -33.17 -27.14 25.76
C SER A 123 -33.19 -26.25 24.50
N TRP A 124 -34.15 -26.47 23.60
CA TRP A 124 -34.31 -25.70 22.38
C TRP A 124 -35.32 -24.57 22.58
N GLU A 125 -34.82 -23.36 22.77
CA GLU A 125 -35.64 -22.15 22.83
C GLU A 125 -35.40 -21.28 21.58
N MET A 126 -36.48 -20.72 21.02
CA MET A 126 -36.43 -19.77 19.91
C MET A 126 -36.46 -18.34 20.44
N GLY A 127 -35.47 -17.52 20.07
CA GLY A 127 -35.34 -16.11 20.46
C GLY A 127 -33.88 -15.70 20.54
N SER A 128 -33.60 -14.43 20.90
CA SER A 128 -32.31 -13.77 21.27
C SER A 128 -30.98 -14.13 20.54
N LYS A 129 -29.96 -13.25 20.67
CA LYS A 129 -28.61 -13.53 20.11
C LYS A 129 -27.87 -14.62 20.91
N GLU A 130 -28.08 -14.63 22.22
CA GLU A 130 -27.48 -15.58 23.17
C GLU A 130 -28.04 -16.99 22.94
N GLN A 131 -29.33 -17.09 22.64
CA GLN A 131 -30.01 -18.34 22.28
C GLN A 131 -29.50 -18.89 20.92
N LYS A 132 -29.20 -18.04 19.93
CA LYS A 132 -28.55 -18.47 18.66
C LYS A 132 -27.19 -19.15 18.89
N GLN A 133 -26.38 -18.64 19.82
CA GLN A 133 -25.10 -19.25 20.18
C GLN A 133 -25.29 -20.65 20.77
N GLN A 134 -26.24 -20.81 21.70
CA GLN A 134 -26.57 -22.10 22.28
C GLN A 134 -27.08 -23.10 21.24
N GLN A 135 -27.95 -22.65 20.33
CA GLN A 135 -28.47 -23.50 19.24
C GLN A 135 -27.35 -24.03 18.34
N VAL A 136 -26.39 -23.18 17.94
CA VAL A 136 -25.24 -23.61 17.14
C VAL A 136 -24.39 -24.63 17.90
N MET A 137 -24.15 -24.42 19.19
CA MET A 137 -23.39 -25.38 20.02
C MET A 137 -24.11 -26.72 20.17
N LEU A 138 -25.42 -26.73 20.37
CA LEU A 138 -26.24 -27.94 20.42
C LEU A 138 -26.22 -28.69 19.08
N CYS A 139 -26.38 -27.96 17.97
CA CYS A 139 -26.29 -28.52 16.63
C CYS A 139 -24.92 -29.17 16.40
N ARG A 140 -23.83 -28.48 16.75
CA ARG A 140 -22.47 -29.01 16.59
C ARG A 140 -22.22 -30.27 17.42
N GLY A 141 -22.82 -30.40 18.60
CA GLY A 141 -22.64 -31.57 19.46
C GLY A 141 -23.49 -32.78 19.12
N ALA A 142 -24.56 -32.63 18.33
CA ALA A 142 -25.54 -33.68 18.08
C ALA A 142 -25.75 -34.03 16.60
N LEU A 143 -25.34 -33.17 15.67
CA LEU A 143 -25.43 -33.48 14.25
C LEU A 143 -24.37 -34.49 13.81
N PRO A 144 -24.65 -35.31 12.77
CA PRO A 144 -23.66 -36.20 12.18
C PRO A 144 -22.46 -35.43 11.63
N ASP A 145 -21.28 -36.06 11.61
CA ASP A 145 -20.02 -35.48 11.11
C ASP A 145 -20.17 -34.84 9.71
N ALA A 146 -20.97 -35.46 8.84
CA ALA A 146 -21.23 -34.98 7.48
C ALA A 146 -21.87 -33.56 7.43
N ALA A 147 -22.53 -33.11 8.49
CA ALA A 147 -23.15 -31.79 8.58
C ALA A 147 -22.23 -30.72 9.23
N LEU A 148 -21.10 -31.13 9.82
CA LEU A 148 -20.24 -30.22 10.59
C LEU A 148 -19.50 -29.23 9.69
N ASP A 149 -19.14 -29.62 8.47
CA ASP A 149 -18.49 -28.74 7.48
C ASP A 149 -19.26 -27.42 7.29
N TRP A 150 -20.61 -27.50 7.23
CA TRP A 150 -21.45 -26.32 7.07
C TRP A 150 -21.45 -25.41 8.29
N ILE A 151 -21.49 -26.00 9.49
CA ILE A 151 -21.45 -25.24 10.74
C ILE A 151 -20.11 -24.51 10.84
N ASP A 152 -19.01 -25.22 10.59
CA ASP A 152 -17.65 -24.70 10.69
C ASP A 152 -17.33 -23.66 9.59
N ALA A 153 -18.05 -23.69 8.46
CA ALA A 153 -17.98 -22.66 7.42
C ALA A 153 -18.85 -21.43 7.72
N SER A 154 -20.07 -21.62 8.23
CA SER A 154 -21.04 -20.53 8.38
C SER A 154 -20.96 -19.82 9.73
N VAL A 155 -20.35 -20.43 10.75
CA VAL A 155 -20.28 -19.88 12.11
C VAL A 155 -18.94 -20.19 12.78
N VAL A 156 -18.34 -19.16 13.38
CA VAL A 156 -17.15 -19.29 14.25
C VAL A 156 -17.54 -19.04 15.69
N LEU A 157 -17.26 -20.02 16.55
CA LEU A 157 -17.46 -19.94 18.00
C LEU A 157 -16.22 -19.29 18.63
N ALA A 158 -16.30 -17.99 18.94
CA ALA A 158 -15.29 -17.30 19.76
C ALA A 158 -15.66 -17.36 21.25
N SER A 159 -14.70 -17.09 22.14
CA SER A 159 -14.82 -17.27 23.59
C SER A 159 -16.04 -16.58 24.22
N ASP A 160 -16.48 -15.46 23.65
CA ASP A 160 -17.55 -14.60 24.20
C ASP A 160 -18.70 -14.32 23.21
N ARG A 161 -18.65 -14.82 21.96
CA ARG A 161 -19.65 -14.52 20.92
C ARG A 161 -19.56 -15.41 19.68
N LEU A 162 -20.64 -15.40 18.89
CA LEU A 162 -20.62 -15.87 17.51
C LEU A 162 -19.98 -14.85 16.57
N VAL A 163 -19.16 -15.34 15.66
CA VAL A 163 -18.64 -14.58 14.52
C VAL A 163 -19.13 -15.25 13.24
N PHE A 164 -19.60 -14.45 12.28
CA PHE A 164 -20.12 -14.96 11.01
C PHE A 164 -19.17 -14.59 9.86
N PRO A 165 -18.56 -15.59 9.20
CA PRO A 165 -17.83 -15.39 7.95
C PRO A 165 -18.69 -14.69 6.89
N GLY A 166 -18.18 -13.58 6.32
CA GLY A 166 -18.94 -12.72 5.41
C GLY A 166 -19.49 -13.45 4.18
N LEU A 167 -18.77 -14.47 3.69
CA LEU A 167 -19.18 -15.30 2.56
C LEU A 167 -20.48 -16.08 2.83
N PHE A 168 -20.86 -16.30 4.09
CA PHE A 168 -22.06 -17.02 4.49
C PHE A 168 -23.10 -16.13 5.20
N GLY A 169 -22.93 -14.82 5.10
CA GLY A 169 -23.82 -13.84 5.70
C GLY A 169 -23.87 -13.93 7.22
N THR A 170 -25.06 -14.07 7.80
CA THR A 170 -25.28 -14.10 9.26
C THR A 170 -25.60 -15.50 9.78
N GLY A 171 -24.70 -16.46 9.47
CA GLY A 171 -24.87 -17.87 9.82
C GLY A 171 -25.76 -18.62 8.84
N GLY A 172 -25.49 -18.47 7.54
CA GLY A 172 -26.26 -19.09 6.46
C GLY A 172 -27.38 -18.22 5.89
N ASN A 173 -27.49 -16.97 6.31
CA ASN A 173 -28.54 -16.03 5.91
C ASN A 173 -27.96 -14.78 5.26
N ASP A 174 -28.49 -14.41 4.08
CA ASP A 174 -28.24 -13.12 3.44
C ASP A 174 -29.55 -12.36 3.17
N GLY A 175 -29.79 -11.31 3.95
CA GLY A 175 -31.07 -10.61 3.94
C GLY A 175 -32.23 -11.55 4.30
N ARG A 176 -33.10 -11.84 3.33
CA ARG A 176 -34.22 -12.78 3.46
C ARG A 176 -33.93 -14.19 2.91
N LEU A 177 -32.77 -14.39 2.29
CA LEU A 177 -32.38 -15.64 1.68
C LEU A 177 -31.66 -16.52 2.70
N ASP A 178 -32.22 -17.70 3.00
CA ASP A 178 -31.50 -18.75 3.73
C ASP A 178 -30.81 -19.69 2.73
N PHE A 179 -29.48 -19.78 2.81
CA PHE A 179 -28.67 -20.57 1.89
C PHE A 179 -28.96 -22.08 2.01
N SER A 180 -29.19 -22.57 3.23
CA SER A 180 -29.47 -23.99 3.47
C SER A 180 -30.83 -24.41 2.88
N ASN A 181 -31.86 -23.58 3.06
CA ASN A 181 -33.18 -23.83 2.50
C ASN A 181 -33.18 -23.72 0.97
N ASN A 182 -32.51 -22.70 0.42
CA ASN A 182 -32.37 -22.57 -1.04
C ASN A 182 -31.65 -23.80 -1.63
N PHE A 183 -30.59 -24.27 -0.98
CA PHE A 183 -29.86 -25.46 -1.39
C PHE A 183 -30.77 -26.70 -1.42
N MET A 184 -31.54 -26.92 -0.36
CA MET A 184 -32.52 -28.02 -0.29
C MET A 184 -33.59 -27.91 -1.39
N GLN A 185 -34.07 -26.71 -1.70
CA GLN A 185 -35.04 -26.50 -2.79
C GLN A 185 -34.45 -26.87 -4.15
N ARG A 186 -33.21 -26.43 -4.45
CA ARG A 186 -32.53 -26.78 -5.71
C ARG A 186 -32.26 -28.28 -5.83
N LEU A 187 -31.89 -28.95 -4.74
CA LEU A 187 -31.72 -30.41 -4.72
C LEU A 187 -33.04 -31.14 -4.99
N ALA A 188 -34.12 -30.73 -4.33
CA ALA A 188 -35.44 -31.30 -4.53
C ALA A 188 -35.94 -31.10 -5.97
N GLU A 189 -35.69 -29.94 -6.56
CA GLU A 189 -36.05 -29.64 -7.95
C GLU A 189 -35.30 -30.51 -8.98
N LEU A 190 -34.01 -30.77 -8.76
CA LEU A 190 -33.21 -31.59 -9.67
C LEU A 190 -33.52 -33.09 -9.57
N PHE A 191 -33.75 -33.60 -8.35
CA PHE A 191 -33.74 -35.04 -8.10
C PHE A 191 -35.08 -35.63 -7.62
N LEU A 192 -35.93 -34.84 -6.98
CA LEU A 192 -37.13 -35.35 -6.30
C LEU A 192 -38.44 -34.88 -6.93
N ALA A 193 -38.43 -33.77 -7.67
CA ALA A 193 -39.62 -33.23 -8.31
C ALA A 193 -40.09 -34.09 -9.49
N LYS A 194 -41.41 -34.25 -9.63
CA LYS A 194 -42.00 -34.87 -10.83
C LYS A 194 -41.75 -33.96 -12.03
N ARG A 195 -40.95 -34.43 -12.99
CA ARG A 195 -40.57 -33.65 -14.19
C ARG A 195 -41.81 -33.27 -15.00
N SER A 196 -41.94 -31.98 -15.28
CA SER A 196 -42.86 -31.50 -16.32
C SER A 196 -42.23 -31.73 -17.71
N LYS A 197 -43.03 -31.77 -18.78
CA LYS A 197 -42.53 -31.87 -20.16
C LYS A 197 -41.60 -30.71 -20.57
N SER A 198 -41.61 -29.62 -19.80
CA SER A 198 -40.87 -28.38 -20.07
C SER A 198 -39.62 -28.21 -19.20
N ALA A 199 -39.39 -29.10 -18.23
CA ALA A 199 -38.22 -29.03 -17.35
C ALA A 199 -36.96 -29.49 -18.10
N ALA A 200 -35.89 -28.70 -18.01
CA ALA A 200 -34.60 -29.08 -18.57
C ALA A 200 -34.05 -30.34 -17.89
N ASP A 201 -33.38 -31.19 -18.66
CA ASP A 201 -32.71 -32.37 -18.11
C ASP A 201 -31.55 -31.95 -17.19
N PRO A 202 -31.46 -32.43 -15.94
CA PRO A 202 -30.34 -32.21 -15.04
C PRO A 202 -28.96 -32.44 -15.65
N ALA A 203 -28.83 -33.37 -16.60
CA ALA A 203 -27.56 -33.59 -17.31
C ALA A 203 -27.23 -32.41 -18.25
N VAL A 204 -28.22 -31.86 -18.97
CA VAL A 204 -28.06 -30.68 -19.84
C VAL A 204 -27.75 -29.44 -18.99
N LEU A 205 -28.49 -29.26 -17.89
CA LEU A 205 -28.22 -28.18 -16.93
C LEU A 205 -26.81 -28.29 -16.36
N LEU A 206 -26.37 -29.49 -15.96
CA LEU A 206 -25.03 -29.70 -15.44
C LEU A 206 -23.97 -29.35 -16.47
N ARG A 207 -24.10 -29.85 -17.72
CA ARG A 207 -23.16 -29.51 -18.79
C ARG A 207 -23.04 -28.00 -18.99
N GLY A 208 -24.16 -27.27 -18.95
CA GLY A 208 -24.12 -25.82 -18.97
C GLY A 208 -23.39 -25.20 -17.77
N ALA A 209 -23.58 -25.74 -16.57
CA ALA A 209 -22.90 -25.26 -15.36
C ALA A 209 -21.38 -25.50 -15.38
N ILE A 210 -20.92 -26.70 -15.76
CA ILE A 210 -19.48 -27.05 -15.64
C ILE A 210 -18.68 -26.87 -16.94
N PHE A 211 -19.30 -26.99 -18.11
CA PHE A 211 -18.65 -26.83 -19.43
C PHE A 211 -19.05 -25.56 -20.17
N GLY A 212 -19.98 -24.75 -19.65
CA GLY A 212 -20.42 -23.53 -20.32
C GLY A 212 -21.14 -23.77 -21.65
N SER A 213 -21.67 -24.98 -21.88
CA SER A 213 -22.54 -25.27 -23.03
C SER A 213 -23.91 -24.61 -22.88
N ASP A 214 -24.68 -24.50 -23.96
CA ASP A 214 -26.06 -24.01 -23.89
C ASP A 214 -26.86 -24.81 -22.85
N SER A 215 -27.33 -24.12 -21.80
CA SER A 215 -28.21 -24.68 -20.80
C SER A 215 -29.66 -24.57 -21.29
N GLY A 216 -30.48 -25.58 -21.00
CA GLY A 216 -31.91 -25.51 -21.23
C GLY A 216 -32.57 -24.39 -20.40
N PRO A 217 -33.92 -24.29 -20.39
CA PRO A 217 -34.62 -23.23 -19.66
C PRO A 217 -34.17 -23.14 -18.18
N LEU A 218 -33.62 -21.98 -17.82
CA LEU A 218 -33.20 -21.63 -16.47
C LEU A 218 -34.41 -21.44 -15.55
N ILE A 219 -34.20 -21.53 -14.24
CA ILE A 219 -35.27 -21.37 -13.24
C ILE A 219 -35.14 -20.04 -12.49
N ASP A 220 -36.26 -19.50 -12.01
CA ASP A 220 -36.24 -18.32 -11.14
C ASP A 220 -35.65 -18.69 -9.77
N ALA A 221 -34.46 -18.16 -9.48
CA ALA A 221 -33.60 -18.53 -8.37
C ALA A 221 -32.73 -17.33 -7.94
N SER A 222 -32.74 -16.99 -6.66
CA SER A 222 -31.75 -16.05 -6.14
C SER A 222 -30.43 -16.77 -5.89
N VAL A 223 -29.36 -16.31 -6.52
CA VAL A 223 -27.98 -16.75 -6.25
C VAL A 223 -27.37 -15.98 -5.06
N GLY A 224 -28.10 -15.01 -4.49
CA GLY A 224 -27.64 -14.22 -3.34
C GLY A 224 -26.40 -13.40 -3.67
N GLN A 225 -25.49 -13.29 -2.70
CA GLN A 225 -24.31 -12.43 -2.81
C GLN A 225 -23.20 -12.90 -3.78
N TYR A 226 -23.31 -14.08 -4.40
CA TYR A 226 -22.20 -14.69 -5.16
C TYR A 226 -22.15 -14.31 -6.66
N ASP A 227 -23.18 -13.65 -7.17
CA ASP A 227 -23.22 -13.19 -8.56
C ASP A 227 -23.71 -11.73 -8.63
N PRO A 228 -22.79 -10.75 -8.80
CA PRO A 228 -23.17 -9.35 -8.93
C PRO A 228 -23.92 -9.05 -10.24
N SER A 229 -23.73 -9.85 -11.29
CA SER A 229 -24.33 -9.63 -12.60
C SER A 229 -25.82 -10.00 -12.67
N ALA A 230 -26.27 -10.91 -11.80
CA ALA A 230 -27.68 -11.31 -11.70
C ALA A 230 -28.59 -10.18 -11.17
N GLY A 231 -28.04 -9.13 -10.55
CA GLY A 231 -28.79 -7.99 -10.01
C GLY A 231 -28.88 -6.77 -10.95
N GLU A 232 -28.02 -6.69 -11.97
CA GLU A 232 -27.83 -5.54 -12.84
C GLU A 232 -28.25 -5.88 -14.28
N SER A 233 -29.54 -5.75 -14.60
CA SER A 233 -29.96 -5.73 -16.01
C SER A 233 -29.66 -4.35 -16.62
N GLU A 234 -28.90 -4.29 -17.73
CA GLU A 234 -28.60 -3.07 -18.50
C GLU A 234 -29.82 -2.39 -19.17
N SER A 235 -31.04 -2.85 -18.90
CA SER A 235 -32.25 -2.27 -19.50
C SER A 235 -33.08 -1.54 -18.43
N GLY A 236 -32.99 -0.22 -18.41
CA GLY A 236 -33.82 0.68 -17.60
C GLY A 236 -35.31 0.70 -17.95
N SER A 237 -35.92 -0.43 -18.28
CA SER A 237 -37.36 -0.54 -18.50
C SER A 237 -38.04 -1.02 -17.22
N THR A 238 -38.91 -0.18 -16.66
CA THR A 238 -39.67 -0.40 -15.42
C THR A 238 -40.83 -1.40 -15.55
N LEU A 239 -40.91 -2.19 -16.64
CA LEU A 239 -42.07 -3.03 -16.93
C LEU A 239 -41.82 -4.54 -17.13
N ALA A 240 -40.58 -5.03 -17.06
CA ALA A 240 -40.32 -6.47 -17.04
C ALA A 240 -40.17 -6.96 -15.59
N LYS A 241 -41.00 -7.92 -15.16
CA LYS A 241 -40.78 -8.65 -13.90
C LYS A 241 -39.37 -9.22 -13.91
N LYS A 242 -38.51 -8.78 -12.96
CA LYS A 242 -37.18 -9.33 -12.74
C LYS A 242 -37.30 -10.82 -12.37
N SER A 243 -37.06 -11.71 -13.32
CA SER A 243 -36.82 -13.13 -13.02
C SER A 243 -35.31 -13.34 -12.90
N ASN A 244 -34.84 -13.77 -11.74
CA ASN A 244 -33.44 -14.13 -11.53
C ASN A 244 -33.25 -15.54 -12.10
N LEU A 245 -33.08 -15.65 -13.41
CA LEU A 245 -32.90 -16.95 -14.04
C LEU A 245 -31.51 -17.51 -13.72
N ALA A 246 -31.44 -18.62 -12.97
CA ALA A 246 -30.18 -19.30 -12.66
C ALA A 246 -30.28 -20.82 -12.85
N ASN A 247 -29.12 -21.44 -13.04
CA ASN A 247 -28.99 -22.88 -13.11
C ASN A 247 -28.90 -23.47 -11.68
N PRO A 248 -29.75 -24.43 -11.29
CA PRO A 248 -29.70 -25.03 -9.96
C PRO A 248 -28.33 -25.60 -9.59
N TRP A 249 -27.62 -26.17 -10.57
CA TRP A 249 -26.30 -26.75 -10.38
C TRP A 249 -25.25 -25.71 -9.99
N ASP A 250 -25.35 -24.47 -10.47
CA ASP A 250 -24.41 -23.41 -10.09
C ASP A 250 -24.50 -23.15 -8.58
N PHE A 251 -25.73 -23.04 -8.05
CA PHE A 251 -25.95 -22.79 -6.63
C PHE A 251 -25.56 -24.00 -5.74
N ILE A 252 -25.82 -25.22 -6.22
CA ILE A 252 -25.43 -26.43 -5.48
C ILE A 252 -23.91 -26.53 -5.40
N LEU A 253 -23.23 -26.49 -6.55
CA LEU A 253 -21.78 -26.66 -6.60
C LEU A 253 -21.03 -25.50 -5.93
N LEU A 254 -21.53 -24.27 -6.00
CA LEU A 254 -20.90 -23.15 -5.31
C LEU A 254 -20.96 -23.31 -3.79
N LEU A 255 -22.10 -23.79 -3.23
CA LEU A 255 -22.21 -24.00 -1.78
C LEU A 255 -21.39 -25.20 -1.33
N GLU A 256 -21.36 -26.28 -2.12
CA GLU A 256 -20.49 -27.43 -1.85
C GLU A 256 -19.01 -27.05 -1.85
N GLY A 257 -18.62 -26.11 -2.72
CA GLY A 257 -17.24 -25.64 -2.83
C GLY A 257 -16.86 -24.58 -1.81
N SER A 258 -17.81 -23.77 -1.33
CA SER A 258 -17.52 -22.74 -0.33
C SER A 258 -17.14 -23.32 1.03
N LEU A 259 -17.51 -24.57 1.31
CA LEU A 259 -17.11 -25.32 2.51
C LEU A 259 -15.58 -25.42 2.68
N VAL A 260 -14.79 -25.26 1.61
CA VAL A 260 -13.32 -25.21 1.71
C VAL A 260 -12.81 -24.03 2.55
N PHE A 261 -13.63 -22.97 2.69
CA PHE A 261 -13.36 -21.81 3.54
C PHE A 261 -13.85 -22.00 4.98
N ALA A 262 -14.09 -23.24 5.40
CA ALA A 262 -14.36 -23.58 6.80
C ALA A 262 -13.31 -22.94 7.72
N SER A 263 -13.79 -22.28 8.76
CA SER A 263 -12.97 -21.40 9.59
C SER A 263 -12.27 -22.21 10.69
N SER A 264 -10.94 -22.26 10.66
CA SER A 264 -10.17 -22.90 11.73
C SER A 264 -10.00 -21.94 12.92
N VAL A 265 -10.75 -22.19 14.01
CA VAL A 265 -10.79 -21.35 15.24
C VAL A 265 -9.40 -21.18 15.90
N ALA A 266 -8.50 -22.14 15.73
CA ALA A 266 -7.39 -22.37 16.65
C ALA A 266 -6.16 -21.44 16.54
N ARG A 267 -6.02 -20.58 15.51
CA ARG A 267 -4.76 -19.83 15.30
C ARG A 267 -4.87 -18.31 15.12
N ARG A 268 -6.08 -17.73 15.16
CA ARG A 268 -6.28 -16.31 14.80
C ARG A 268 -6.56 -15.38 16.00
N MET A 269 -6.53 -15.89 17.22
CA MET A 269 -6.67 -15.15 18.49
C MET A 269 -5.42 -14.32 18.86
N GLY A 270 -4.63 -13.89 17.88
CA GLY A 270 -3.35 -13.19 18.11
C GLY A 270 -3.45 -11.69 18.36
N SER A 271 -4.60 -11.04 18.11
CA SER A 271 -4.81 -9.65 18.51
C SER A 271 -6.30 -9.29 18.51
N GLU A 272 -6.72 -8.42 19.42
CA GLU A 272 -8.07 -7.81 19.49
C GLU A 272 -8.45 -6.96 18.24
N ARG A 273 -7.76 -7.11 17.10
CA ARG A 273 -7.98 -6.35 15.87
C ARG A 273 -8.62 -7.23 14.82
N GLY A 274 -9.95 -7.17 14.76
CA GLY A 274 -10.72 -7.62 13.59
C GLY A 274 -11.57 -8.88 13.84
N LEU A 275 -12.78 -8.67 14.38
CA LEU A 275 -13.89 -9.63 14.36
C LEU A 275 -14.21 -10.21 12.98
N ARG A 276 -13.77 -9.56 11.90
CA ARG A 276 -14.11 -9.89 10.51
C ARG A 276 -13.09 -10.84 9.85
N ALA A 277 -12.01 -11.21 10.55
CA ALA A 277 -10.95 -12.14 10.10
C ALA A 277 -11.21 -13.63 10.42
N ALA A 278 -12.48 -13.99 10.66
CA ALA A 278 -12.88 -15.36 10.98
C ALA A 278 -12.68 -16.35 9.83
N MET A 279 -12.74 -15.88 8.59
CA MET A 279 -12.62 -16.71 7.39
C MET A 279 -11.20 -16.67 6.81
N PRO A 280 -10.68 -17.78 6.26
CA PRO A 280 -9.41 -17.76 5.57
C PRO A 280 -9.31 -16.76 4.42
N PHE A 281 -8.13 -16.13 4.32
CA PHE A 281 -7.83 -15.07 3.34
C PHE A 281 -8.85 -13.91 3.29
N CYS A 282 -9.58 -13.66 4.39
CA CYS A 282 -10.50 -12.55 4.51
C CYS A 282 -9.90 -11.48 5.43
N VAL A 283 -9.97 -10.22 4.98
CA VAL A 283 -9.50 -9.03 5.70
C VAL A 283 -10.59 -7.98 5.78
N ASP A 284 -10.37 -6.92 6.56
CA ASP A 284 -11.30 -5.78 6.58
C ASP A 284 -11.37 -5.13 5.19
N GLY A 285 -12.61 -4.83 4.77
CA GLY A 285 -12.88 -4.17 3.49
C GLY A 285 -12.28 -2.77 3.50
N SER A 286 -11.54 -2.43 2.45
CA SER A 286 -10.98 -1.10 2.25
C SER A 286 -11.45 -0.54 0.91
N PRO A 287 -11.80 0.77 0.82
CA PRO A 287 -12.08 1.41 -0.47
C PRO A 287 -10.82 1.53 -1.35
N VAL A 288 -9.66 1.10 -0.84
CA VAL A 288 -8.37 1.18 -1.52
C VAL A 288 -8.26 0.15 -2.66
N GLY A 289 -7.78 0.62 -3.81
CA GLY A 289 -7.51 -0.23 -4.98
C GLY A 289 -8.76 -0.57 -5.79
N HIS A 290 -9.85 0.20 -5.65
CA HIS A 290 -11.08 0.06 -6.42
C HIS A 290 -11.74 1.43 -6.68
N SER A 291 -12.14 1.70 -7.93
CA SER A 291 -12.65 3.02 -8.35
C SER A 291 -14.14 3.26 -8.08
N SER A 292 -14.91 2.23 -7.68
CA SER A 292 -16.38 2.32 -7.56
C SER A 292 -16.95 2.18 -6.14
N SER A 293 -16.10 2.06 -5.11
CA SER A 293 -16.59 2.01 -3.71
C SER A 293 -16.86 3.41 -3.18
N ALA A 294 -18.12 3.72 -2.85
CA ALA A 294 -18.47 4.95 -2.17
C ALA A 294 -18.10 4.88 -0.68
N GLU A 295 -17.71 6.02 -0.11
CA GLU A 295 -17.46 6.11 1.34
C GLU A 295 -18.75 5.83 2.12
N GLY A 296 -18.71 4.88 3.05
CA GLY A 296 -19.83 4.57 3.94
C GLY A 296 -20.71 3.40 3.51
N GLU A 297 -20.37 2.67 2.43
CA GLU A 297 -21.01 1.38 2.14
C GLU A 297 -20.71 0.36 3.26
N ASP A 298 -21.75 -0.31 3.77
CA ASP A 298 -21.54 -1.40 4.71
C ASP A 298 -20.85 -2.56 3.99
N SER A 299 -19.84 -3.14 4.63
CA SER A 299 -19.02 -4.20 4.06
C SER A 299 -18.77 -5.30 5.08
N ARG A 300 -18.88 -6.54 4.60
CA ARG A 300 -18.53 -7.76 5.34
C ARG A 300 -17.05 -8.14 5.23
N GLY A 301 -16.24 -7.32 4.54
CA GLY A 301 -14.81 -7.57 4.35
C GLY A 301 -14.43 -7.76 2.89
N GLU A 302 -13.17 -8.17 2.69
CA GLU A 302 -12.59 -8.46 1.40
C GLU A 302 -11.99 -9.87 1.40
N LEU A 303 -12.43 -10.73 0.47
CA LEU A 303 -11.91 -12.07 0.26
C LEU A 303 -10.80 -12.05 -0.79
N TRP A 304 -9.66 -12.63 -0.46
CA TRP A 304 -8.55 -12.88 -1.37
C TRP A 304 -8.55 -14.35 -1.78
N ALA A 305 -9.15 -14.67 -2.92
CA ALA A 305 -9.28 -16.03 -3.44
C ALA A 305 -7.96 -16.50 -4.09
N PRO A 306 -7.28 -17.54 -3.56
CA PRO A 306 -6.01 -18.01 -4.10
C PRO A 306 -6.19 -18.74 -5.45
N VAL A 307 -5.34 -18.41 -6.42
CA VAL A 307 -5.29 -19.08 -7.72
C VAL A 307 -3.93 -19.76 -7.85
N TRP A 308 -3.93 -21.06 -8.14
CA TRP A 308 -2.74 -21.89 -8.27
C TRP A 308 -2.69 -22.56 -9.64
N VAL A 309 -1.48 -22.80 -10.14
CA VAL A 309 -1.26 -23.34 -11.51
C VAL A 309 -0.76 -24.78 -11.53
N ARG A 310 -0.33 -25.33 -10.39
CA ARG A 310 0.16 -26.72 -10.28
C ARG A 310 -0.97 -27.63 -9.80
N PRO A 311 -1.18 -28.81 -10.39
CA PRO A 311 -2.23 -29.74 -9.95
C PRO A 311 -2.18 -30.04 -8.45
N ALA A 312 -3.25 -29.72 -7.74
CA ALA A 312 -3.39 -29.92 -6.30
C ALA A 312 -4.63 -30.78 -6.00
N SER A 313 -4.50 -31.71 -5.06
CA SER A 313 -5.60 -32.51 -4.53
C SER A 313 -6.53 -31.68 -3.66
N ALA A 314 -7.76 -32.16 -3.42
CA ALA A 314 -8.70 -31.51 -2.51
C ALA A 314 -8.12 -31.31 -1.10
N GLU A 315 -7.34 -32.26 -0.58
CA GLU A 315 -6.69 -32.15 0.73
C GLU A 315 -5.60 -31.06 0.77
N GLU A 316 -4.77 -30.98 -0.28
CA GLU A 316 -3.75 -29.92 -0.39
C GLU A 316 -4.40 -28.54 -0.45
N VAL A 317 -5.50 -28.39 -1.21
CA VAL A 317 -6.26 -27.14 -1.31
C VAL A 317 -6.94 -26.80 0.03
N ALA A 318 -7.57 -27.77 0.69
CA ALA A 318 -8.20 -27.56 1.99
C ALA A 318 -7.18 -27.18 3.07
N ARG A 319 -5.97 -27.77 3.06
CA ARG A 319 -4.89 -27.40 3.98
C ARG A 319 -4.39 -25.97 3.71
N LEU A 320 -4.14 -25.64 2.44
CA LEU A 320 -3.71 -24.30 2.02
C LEU A 320 -4.70 -23.22 2.45
N ILE A 321 -5.99 -23.43 2.15
CA ILE A 321 -7.05 -22.49 2.51
C ILE A 321 -7.26 -22.50 4.03
N GLY A 322 -7.29 -23.66 4.69
CA GLY A 322 -7.48 -23.75 6.14
C GLY A 322 -6.38 -23.08 6.96
N GLU A 323 -5.12 -23.10 6.49
CA GLU A 323 -4.03 -22.31 7.06
C GLU A 323 -4.26 -20.81 6.82
N GLY A 324 -4.58 -20.44 5.58
CA GLY A 324 -5.00 -19.09 5.23
C GLY A 324 -3.96 -18.04 5.59
N ARG A 325 -2.67 -18.38 5.51
CA ARG A 325 -1.57 -17.57 5.99
C ARG A 325 -1.33 -16.36 5.07
N ALA A 326 -1.34 -15.18 5.65
CA ALA A 326 -0.96 -13.94 5.00
C ALA A 326 -0.29 -13.04 6.04
N ASP A 327 1.01 -13.21 6.24
CA ASP A 327 1.76 -12.52 7.29
C ASP A 327 2.53 -11.32 6.74
N TRP A 328 2.29 -10.16 7.34
CA TRP A 328 3.10 -8.97 7.14
C TRP A 328 3.85 -8.65 8.44
N ARG A 329 5.19 -8.71 8.38
CA ARG A 329 6.10 -8.47 9.53
C ARG A 329 5.74 -9.27 10.79
N GLY A 330 5.40 -10.55 10.61
CA GLY A 330 5.08 -11.46 11.71
C GLY A 330 3.68 -11.29 12.30
N ARG A 331 2.80 -10.54 11.64
CA ARG A 331 1.38 -10.40 12.01
C ARG A 331 0.50 -10.76 10.82
N SER A 332 -0.63 -11.41 11.10
CA SER A 332 -1.65 -11.64 10.07
C SER A 332 -2.12 -10.31 9.48
N ALA A 333 -2.27 -10.27 8.16
CA ALA A 333 -2.81 -9.12 7.45
C ALA A 333 -4.23 -8.80 7.95
N SER A 334 -4.48 -7.51 8.19
CA SER A 334 -5.77 -7.02 8.70
C SER A 334 -6.56 -6.23 7.67
N SER A 335 -5.90 -5.73 6.64
CA SER A 335 -6.49 -4.93 5.56
C SER A 335 -6.02 -5.42 4.19
N GLY A 336 -6.69 -4.99 3.13
CA GLY A 336 -6.23 -5.25 1.75
C GLY A 336 -4.81 -4.74 1.47
N THR A 337 -4.40 -3.62 2.08
CA THR A 337 -3.03 -3.08 1.98
C THR A 337 -2.01 -3.98 2.70
N ASP A 338 -2.32 -4.46 3.91
CA ASP A 338 -1.45 -5.44 4.59
C ASP A 338 -1.34 -6.74 3.78
N PHE A 339 -2.45 -7.20 3.18
CA PHE A 339 -2.46 -8.41 2.37
C PHE A 339 -1.59 -8.24 1.12
N ALA A 340 -1.68 -7.08 0.44
CA ALA A 340 -0.79 -6.76 -0.67
C ALA A 340 0.69 -6.74 -0.25
N LYS A 341 1.01 -6.19 0.94
CA LYS A 341 2.37 -6.22 1.50
C LYS A 341 2.83 -7.66 1.79
N ALA A 342 1.97 -8.48 2.39
CA ALA A 342 2.25 -9.90 2.66
C ALA A 342 2.50 -10.69 1.35
N VAL A 343 1.68 -10.47 0.32
CA VAL A 343 1.89 -11.07 -1.01
C VAL A 343 3.23 -10.64 -1.61
N ALA A 344 3.55 -9.35 -1.54
CA ALA A 344 4.79 -8.79 -2.06
C ALA A 344 6.04 -9.31 -1.34
N THR A 345 5.97 -9.60 -0.04
CA THR A 345 7.11 -10.11 0.73
C THR A 345 7.10 -11.61 0.96
N LEU A 346 6.30 -12.36 0.18
CA LEU A 346 6.18 -13.82 0.28
C LEU A 346 5.78 -14.31 1.68
N GLY A 347 4.97 -13.51 2.37
CA GLY A 347 4.32 -13.86 3.64
C GLY A 347 3.07 -14.72 3.49
N VAL A 348 2.79 -15.21 2.28
CA VAL A 348 1.69 -16.12 1.94
C VAL A 348 2.22 -17.53 1.67
N ASP A 349 1.34 -18.53 1.70
CA ASP A 349 1.73 -19.92 1.49
C ASP A 349 2.22 -20.24 0.06
N ARG A 350 3.16 -21.20 -0.03
CA ARG A 350 3.92 -21.51 -1.26
C ARG A 350 3.09 -22.30 -2.25
N GLY A 351 2.92 -21.77 -3.46
CA GLY A 351 2.26 -22.46 -4.59
C GLY A 351 1.10 -21.68 -5.21
N ILE A 352 0.75 -20.55 -4.63
CA ILE A 352 -0.23 -19.60 -5.17
C ILE A 352 0.46 -18.72 -6.23
N ASP A 353 -0.16 -18.61 -7.41
CA ASP A 353 0.28 -17.75 -8.52
C ASP A 353 -0.22 -16.31 -8.36
N ARG A 354 -1.50 -16.16 -7.99
CA ARG A 354 -2.13 -14.86 -7.75
C ARG A 354 -3.30 -15.00 -6.79
N PHE A 355 -3.74 -13.88 -6.24
CA PHE A 355 -5.01 -13.76 -5.53
C PHE A 355 -5.99 -12.93 -6.33
N VAL A 356 -7.26 -13.35 -6.38
CA VAL A 356 -8.35 -12.55 -6.92
C VAL A 356 -9.19 -12.00 -5.78
N ARG A 357 -9.39 -10.69 -5.79
CA ARG A 357 -9.97 -9.94 -4.68
C ARG A 357 -11.46 -9.73 -4.91
N HIS A 358 -12.26 -9.98 -3.89
CA HIS A 358 -13.70 -9.75 -3.91
C HIS A 358 -14.11 -8.95 -2.67
N GLY A 359 -14.66 -7.75 -2.89
CA GLY A 359 -15.25 -6.94 -1.84
C GLY A 359 -16.67 -7.40 -1.56
N LEU A 360 -16.98 -7.74 -0.30
CA LEU A 360 -18.33 -8.09 0.12
C LEU A 360 -19.05 -6.81 0.57
N VAL A 361 -19.76 -6.17 -0.36
CA VAL A 361 -20.37 -4.83 -0.16
C VAL A 361 -21.89 -4.90 -0.21
N GLN A 362 -22.56 -4.10 0.62
CA GLN A 362 -24.02 -4.01 0.64
C GLN A 362 -24.51 -3.24 -0.59
N ARG A 363 -25.27 -3.90 -1.47
CA ARG A 363 -25.88 -3.31 -2.67
C ARG A 363 -27.31 -3.84 -2.80
N ASN A 364 -28.26 -2.97 -3.18
CA ASN A 364 -29.69 -3.30 -3.29
C ASN A 364 -30.39 -3.67 -1.97
N GLY A 365 -30.47 -2.71 -1.03
CA GLY A 365 -31.18 -2.92 0.25
C GLY A 365 -30.32 -3.68 1.25
N LEU A 366 -30.82 -4.77 1.84
CA LEU A 366 -30.12 -5.58 2.86
C LEU A 366 -29.19 -6.66 2.28
N SER A 367 -29.09 -6.78 0.96
CA SER A 367 -28.31 -7.81 0.28
C SER A 367 -26.86 -7.38 0.13
N PHE A 368 -25.93 -8.32 0.26
CA PHE A 368 -24.53 -8.09 -0.05
C PHE A 368 -24.22 -8.65 -1.44
N LEU A 369 -23.18 -8.15 -2.09
CA LEU A 369 -22.66 -8.66 -3.35
C LEU A 369 -21.14 -8.79 -3.24
N ALA A 370 -20.60 -9.89 -3.76
CA ALA A 370 -19.17 -10.10 -3.93
C ALA A 370 -18.70 -9.44 -5.22
N VAL A 371 -18.22 -8.21 -5.12
CA VAL A 371 -17.78 -7.39 -6.24
C VAL A 371 -16.30 -7.64 -6.53
N PRO A 372 -15.90 -7.97 -7.76
CA PRO A 372 -14.48 -8.11 -8.12
C PRO A 372 -13.71 -6.79 -7.91
N LEU A 373 -12.57 -6.87 -7.23
CA LEU A 373 -11.64 -5.75 -6.97
C LEU A 373 -10.30 -5.93 -7.71
N GLY A 374 -10.26 -6.85 -8.67
CA GLY A 374 -9.08 -7.19 -9.46
C GLY A 374 -8.19 -8.25 -8.80
N ALA A 375 -7.05 -8.52 -9.44
CA ALA A 375 -6.12 -9.56 -9.02
C ALA A 375 -4.74 -9.00 -8.66
N VAL A 376 -4.05 -9.69 -7.75
CA VAL A 376 -2.67 -9.38 -7.35
C VAL A 376 -1.81 -10.63 -7.53
N LYS A 377 -0.79 -10.51 -8.38
CA LYS A 377 0.16 -11.60 -8.62
C LYS A 377 1.10 -11.78 -7.44
N VAL A 378 1.32 -13.03 -7.04
CA VAL A 378 2.33 -13.37 -6.03
C VAL A 378 3.70 -13.26 -6.66
N GLY A 379 4.56 -12.43 -6.07
CA GLY A 379 5.91 -12.20 -6.54
C GLY A 379 6.73 -11.46 -5.49
N GLY A 380 7.94 -11.95 -5.24
CA GLY A 380 8.85 -11.35 -4.26
C GLY A 380 9.29 -9.95 -4.71
N ARG A 381 8.96 -8.96 -3.88
CA ARG A 381 9.31 -7.55 -4.01
C ARG A 381 9.89 -7.08 -2.67
N PRO A 382 11.17 -7.41 -2.38
CA PRO A 382 11.80 -7.07 -1.11
C PRO A 382 11.84 -5.55 -0.84
N GLU A 383 11.66 -4.72 -1.87
CA GLU A 383 11.57 -3.26 -1.80
C GLU A 383 10.42 -2.80 -0.89
N VAL A 384 9.32 -3.57 -0.81
CA VAL A 384 8.15 -3.26 0.03
C VAL A 384 8.48 -3.27 1.53
N ASN A 385 9.60 -3.89 1.95
CA ASN A 385 10.03 -3.93 3.34
C ASN A 385 10.22 -2.54 3.97
N VAL A 386 10.51 -1.51 3.17
CA VAL A 386 10.69 -0.13 3.66
C VAL A 386 9.43 0.44 4.32
N PHE A 387 8.25 -0.05 3.92
CA PHE A 387 6.96 0.36 4.51
C PHE A 387 6.83 -0.03 5.98
N GLY A 388 7.63 -0.98 6.47
CA GLY A 388 7.61 -1.32 7.88
C GLY A 388 7.90 -0.12 8.80
N SER A 389 8.79 0.78 8.39
CA SER A 389 9.08 1.99 9.18
C SER A 389 7.89 2.98 9.17
N VAL A 390 7.13 3.02 8.08
CA VAL A 390 5.87 3.79 7.95
C VAL A 390 4.77 3.19 8.82
N ASP A 391 4.59 1.87 8.79
CA ASP A 391 3.60 1.17 9.61
C ASP A 391 3.83 1.41 11.11
N THR A 392 5.09 1.35 11.55
CA THR A 392 5.44 1.64 12.94
C THR A 392 5.05 3.06 13.36
N TRP A 393 5.12 4.03 12.44
CA TRP A 393 4.60 5.37 12.69
C TRP A 393 3.06 5.41 12.68
N LEU A 394 2.39 4.80 11.69
CA LEU A 394 0.93 4.75 11.62
C LEU A 394 0.29 4.07 12.83
N GLU A 395 0.94 3.04 13.38
CA GLU A 395 0.50 2.35 14.60
C GLU A 395 0.66 3.19 15.86
N SER A 396 1.55 4.18 15.86
CA SER A 396 1.69 5.13 16.96
C SER A 396 0.61 6.22 16.97
N LEU A 397 -0.14 6.36 15.87
CA LEU A 397 -1.25 7.31 15.76
C LEU A 397 -2.52 6.73 16.42
N PRO A 398 -3.39 7.59 16.97
CA PRO A 398 -4.68 7.14 17.49
C PRO A 398 -5.54 6.50 16.39
N ARG A 399 -6.41 5.56 16.76
CA ARG A 399 -7.31 4.87 15.82
C ARG A 399 -8.26 5.85 15.14
N GLU A 400 -8.84 6.76 15.91
CA GLU A 400 -9.75 7.78 15.41
C GLU A 400 -8.97 9.05 15.10
N LEU A 401 -8.84 9.32 13.79
CA LEU A 401 -8.27 10.56 13.29
C LEU A 401 -9.40 11.50 12.83
N PRO A 402 -9.24 12.81 12.99
CA PRO A 402 -10.17 13.79 12.43
C PRO A 402 -10.23 13.70 10.90
N ALA A 403 -11.37 14.10 10.32
CA ALA A 403 -11.70 13.82 8.92
C ALA A 403 -10.58 14.11 7.90
N ALA A 404 -9.89 15.26 8.03
CA ALA A 404 -8.78 15.62 7.14
C ALA A 404 -7.57 14.67 7.27
N ALA A 405 -7.19 14.31 8.50
CA ALA A 405 -6.08 13.38 8.76
C ALA A 405 -6.48 11.93 8.41
N ALA A 406 -7.73 11.54 8.64
CA ALA A 406 -8.26 10.26 8.19
C ALA A 406 -8.23 10.14 6.65
N SER A 407 -8.63 11.20 5.94
CA SER A 407 -8.54 11.27 4.47
C SER A 407 -7.09 11.18 3.97
N ALA A 408 -6.15 11.89 4.60
CA ALA A 408 -4.73 11.81 4.26
C ALA A 408 -4.14 10.40 4.54
N ARG A 409 -4.54 9.76 5.65
CA ARG A 409 -4.17 8.37 5.96
C ARG A 409 -4.67 7.39 4.89
N ARG A 410 -5.93 7.53 4.44
CA ARG A 410 -6.46 6.70 3.34
C ARG A 410 -5.68 6.89 2.04
N ARG A 411 -5.25 8.12 1.72
CA ARG A 411 -4.38 8.37 0.56
C ARG A 411 -3.03 7.66 0.67
N LEU A 412 -2.45 7.62 1.87
CA LEU A 412 -1.22 6.87 2.13
C LEU A 412 -1.45 5.35 1.99
N GLU A 413 -2.49 4.80 2.60
CA GLU A 413 -2.85 3.38 2.47
C GLU A 413 -3.08 2.99 0.99
N ALA A 414 -3.66 3.91 0.19
CA ALA A 414 -3.82 3.73 -1.25
C ALA A 414 -2.51 3.77 -2.05
N ALA A 415 -1.58 4.65 -1.68
CA ALA A 415 -0.25 4.68 -2.29
C ALA A 415 0.54 3.41 -1.96
N GLU A 416 0.48 2.94 -0.71
CA GLU A 416 1.14 1.69 -0.28
C GLU A 416 0.55 0.48 -1.01
N PHE A 417 -0.78 0.38 -1.14
CA PHE A 417 -1.43 -0.70 -1.88
C PHE A 417 -0.98 -0.74 -3.34
N ARG A 418 -0.95 0.41 -4.03
CA ARG A 418 -0.50 0.47 -5.43
C ARG A 418 0.95 0.01 -5.58
N ALA A 419 1.84 0.47 -4.69
CA ALA A 419 3.23 0.06 -4.69
C ALA A 419 3.42 -1.43 -4.37
N ALA A 420 2.66 -1.97 -3.39
CA ALA A 420 2.77 -3.36 -2.96
C ALA A 420 2.13 -4.35 -3.94
N SER A 421 0.99 -4.01 -4.54
CA SER A 421 0.28 -4.87 -5.51
C SER A 421 1.03 -5.04 -6.82
N GLY A 422 1.90 -4.08 -7.17
CA GLY A 422 2.69 -4.06 -8.41
C GLY A 422 1.84 -4.00 -9.66
N GLN A 423 0.68 -3.35 -9.57
CA GLN A 423 -0.12 -2.90 -10.72
C GLN A 423 0.66 -1.90 -11.59
N GLU A 424 1.57 -1.15 -10.97
CA GLU A 424 2.61 -0.40 -11.65
C GLU A 424 3.90 -1.24 -11.56
N SER A 425 4.60 -1.50 -12.68
CA SER A 425 5.98 -2.02 -12.65
C SER A 425 6.77 -1.24 -11.60
N VAL A 426 7.68 -1.87 -10.84
CA VAL A 426 8.45 -1.28 -9.72
C VAL A 426 9.10 0.04 -10.14
N ALA A 427 8.31 1.11 -10.11
CA ALA A 427 8.64 2.39 -10.68
C ALA A 427 8.89 3.32 -9.50
N PRO A 428 9.99 4.08 -9.52
CA PRO A 428 10.28 5.03 -8.46
C PRO A 428 9.10 5.95 -8.11
N ALA A 429 8.26 6.28 -9.09
CA ALA A 429 7.04 7.05 -8.90
C ALA A 429 6.08 6.49 -7.83
N ALA A 430 5.94 5.16 -7.72
CA ALA A 430 5.06 4.54 -6.73
C ALA A 430 5.58 4.76 -5.30
N PHE A 431 6.89 4.60 -5.06
CA PHE A 431 7.52 4.84 -3.76
C PHE A 431 7.61 6.34 -3.44
N GLN A 432 7.83 7.19 -4.45
CA GLN A 432 7.76 8.66 -4.31
C GLN A 432 6.35 9.09 -3.87
N ALA A 433 5.29 8.50 -4.43
CA ALA A 433 3.91 8.78 -4.04
C ALA A 433 3.61 8.37 -2.59
N VAL A 434 4.17 7.25 -2.11
CA VAL A 434 4.07 6.85 -0.70
C VAL A 434 4.67 7.92 0.21
N LEU A 435 5.91 8.36 -0.03
CA LEU A 435 6.54 9.39 0.79
C LEU A 435 5.84 10.75 0.69
N ALA A 436 5.32 11.11 -0.48
CA ALA A 436 4.50 12.31 -0.63
C ALA A 436 3.23 12.23 0.24
N ALA A 437 2.57 11.07 0.30
CA ALA A 437 1.41 10.85 1.15
C ALA A 437 1.75 10.83 2.65
N VAL A 438 2.93 10.32 3.04
CA VAL A 438 3.46 10.45 4.41
C VAL A 438 3.61 11.92 4.79
N ALA A 439 4.22 12.73 3.91
CA ALA A 439 4.40 14.16 4.14
C ALA A 439 3.06 14.91 4.21
N ASP A 440 2.08 14.56 3.38
CA ASP A 440 0.73 15.13 3.42
C ASP A 440 0.02 14.84 4.75
N LEU A 441 0.10 13.59 5.24
CA LEU A 441 -0.47 13.21 6.53
C LEU A 441 0.21 13.94 7.70
N GLU A 442 1.54 13.98 7.75
CA GLU A 442 2.26 14.70 8.80
C GLU A 442 1.90 16.20 8.80
N ASN A 443 1.91 16.85 7.63
CA ASN A 443 1.57 18.26 7.51
C ASN A 443 0.12 18.55 7.90
N THR A 444 -0.81 17.64 7.57
CA THR A 444 -2.22 17.76 7.95
C THR A 444 -2.40 17.68 9.47
N ILE A 445 -1.67 16.78 10.14
CA ILE A 445 -1.66 16.68 11.60
C ILE A 445 -1.03 17.94 12.22
N GLY A 446 0.14 18.36 11.73
CA GLY A 446 0.93 19.45 12.28
C GLY A 446 0.27 20.84 12.21
N ARG A 447 -0.72 21.04 11.33
CA ARG A 447 -1.49 22.29 11.23
C ARG A 447 -2.56 22.45 12.30
N SER A 448 -2.92 21.38 13.02
CA SER A 448 -3.98 21.40 14.02
C SER A 448 -3.42 21.29 15.43
N GLN A 449 -3.63 22.35 16.22
CA GLN A 449 -3.22 22.37 17.63
C GLN A 449 -3.87 21.25 18.47
N ARG A 450 -5.04 20.76 18.06
CA ARG A 450 -5.69 19.61 18.69
C ARG A 450 -4.98 18.31 18.34
N HIS A 451 -4.65 18.09 17.06
CA HIS A 451 -4.10 16.81 16.59
C HIS A 451 -2.65 16.59 17.07
N VAL A 452 -1.88 17.67 17.16
CA VAL A 452 -0.50 17.68 17.67
C VAL A 452 -0.38 17.15 19.11
N ARG A 453 -1.44 17.24 19.92
CA ARG A 453 -1.44 16.70 21.30
C ARG A 453 -1.47 15.17 21.34
N ASP A 454 -2.24 14.57 20.43
CA ASP A 454 -2.56 13.14 20.46
C ASP A 454 -1.73 12.33 19.45
N CYS A 455 -1.10 12.99 18.48
CA CYS A 455 -0.29 12.37 17.42
C CYS A 455 1.19 12.71 17.59
N LYS A 456 2.09 11.82 17.16
CA LYS A 456 3.53 12.09 17.10
C LYS A 456 3.98 12.28 15.64
N PRO A 457 4.97 13.16 15.37
CA PRO A 457 5.51 13.32 14.02
C PRO A 457 6.39 12.13 13.63
N VAL A 458 6.71 12.02 12.34
CA VAL A 458 7.69 11.07 11.82
C VAL A 458 9.05 11.37 12.45
N GLY A 459 9.73 10.32 12.93
CA GLY A 459 11.02 10.42 13.61
C GLY A 459 10.96 10.88 15.07
N ALA A 460 9.79 10.85 15.71
CA ALA A 460 9.63 11.09 17.14
C ALA A 460 10.29 10.03 18.04
N THR A 461 10.56 8.84 17.49
CA THR A 461 11.33 7.79 18.16
C THR A 461 12.24 7.09 17.15
N ARG A 462 13.16 6.23 17.61
CA ARG A 462 14.03 5.45 16.72
C ARG A 462 13.26 4.57 15.73
N GLY A 463 12.14 3.98 16.16
CA GLY A 463 11.34 3.06 15.34
C GLY A 463 10.48 3.75 14.27
N THR A 464 10.23 5.06 14.42
CA THR A 464 9.41 5.85 13.47
C THR A 464 10.26 6.70 12.53
N ARG A 465 11.58 6.50 12.51
CA ARG A 465 12.47 7.12 11.52
C ARG A 465 12.42 6.35 10.21
N LEU A 466 12.53 7.06 9.10
CA LEU A 466 12.58 6.51 7.74
C LEU A 466 14.02 6.65 7.21
N PRO A 467 14.91 5.65 7.36
CA PRO A 467 16.32 5.82 7.02
C PRO A 467 16.52 6.12 5.53
N ALA A 468 17.24 7.19 5.19
CA ALA A 468 17.40 7.58 3.78
C ALA A 468 18.05 6.47 2.93
N ALA A 469 19.03 5.74 3.48
CA ALA A 469 19.70 4.63 2.80
C ALA A 469 18.74 3.52 2.30
N ASP A 470 17.65 3.26 3.02
CA ASP A 470 16.70 2.21 2.66
C ASP A 470 15.79 2.65 1.49
N TRP A 471 15.52 3.95 1.39
CA TRP A 471 14.56 4.52 0.44
C TRP A 471 15.20 5.02 -0.86
N LEU A 472 16.38 5.65 -0.81
CA LEU A 472 16.89 6.45 -1.93
C LEU A 472 17.01 5.70 -3.25
N ARG A 473 17.46 4.43 -3.22
CA ARG A 473 17.56 3.61 -4.43
C ARG A 473 16.20 3.30 -5.04
N LEU A 474 15.16 3.21 -4.22
CA LEU A 474 13.78 2.94 -4.67
C LEU A 474 13.13 4.19 -5.25
N LEU A 475 13.60 5.37 -4.86
CA LEU A 475 13.03 6.65 -5.26
C LEU A 475 13.73 7.28 -6.48
N ASP A 476 14.93 6.81 -6.83
CA ASP A 476 15.72 7.39 -7.92
C ASP A 476 15.13 7.05 -9.29
N ASP A 477 14.51 8.04 -9.91
CA ASP A 477 13.98 7.98 -11.28
C ASP A 477 14.97 8.46 -12.35
N GLY A 478 16.23 8.72 -11.95
CA GLY A 478 17.28 9.20 -12.83
C GLY A 478 17.14 10.66 -13.25
N THR A 479 16.14 11.39 -12.75
CA THR A 479 15.86 12.77 -13.18
C THR A 479 16.63 13.80 -12.36
N PRO A 480 16.98 14.95 -12.96
CA PRO A 480 17.68 16.01 -12.24
C PRO A 480 16.83 16.60 -11.10
N GLU A 481 15.50 16.63 -11.23
CA GLU A 481 14.59 17.09 -10.16
C GLU A 481 14.74 16.24 -8.90
N PHE A 482 14.84 14.92 -9.05
CA PHE A 482 15.02 14.01 -7.92
C PHE A 482 16.38 14.20 -7.24
N ARG A 483 17.45 14.38 -8.02
CA ARG A 483 18.80 14.61 -7.48
C ARG A 483 18.89 15.94 -6.73
N LEU A 484 18.33 17.01 -7.30
CA LEU A 484 18.28 18.32 -6.65
C LEU A 484 17.43 18.29 -5.37
N ALA A 485 16.24 17.67 -5.41
CA ALA A 485 15.40 17.52 -4.23
C ALA A 485 16.10 16.69 -3.13
N SER A 486 16.85 15.64 -3.51
CA SER A 486 17.63 14.83 -2.57
C SER A 486 18.78 15.63 -1.94
N ALA A 487 19.51 16.41 -2.75
CA ALA A 487 20.58 17.28 -2.26
C ALA A 487 20.04 18.29 -1.24
N LEU A 488 18.94 18.98 -1.57
CA LEU A 488 18.27 19.93 -0.68
C LEU A 488 17.77 19.27 0.61
N ALA A 489 17.05 18.16 0.50
CA ALA A 489 16.44 17.49 1.66
C ALA A 489 17.47 16.97 2.67
N SER A 490 18.66 16.56 2.19
CA SER A 490 19.75 16.07 3.02
C SER A 490 20.53 17.18 3.77
N GLY A 491 20.31 18.44 3.40
CA GLY A 491 21.02 19.61 3.91
C GLY A 491 20.80 19.83 5.40
N ARG A 492 21.89 19.76 6.19
CA ARG A 492 21.88 19.98 7.64
C ARG A 492 23.21 20.50 8.18
N ASP A 493 23.16 21.11 9.36
CA ASP A 493 24.30 21.61 10.12
C ASP A 493 24.77 20.53 11.12
N ARG A 494 26.07 20.50 11.46
CA ARG A 494 26.59 19.56 12.46
C ARG A 494 26.13 19.96 13.85
N ALA A 495 25.81 18.97 14.69
CA ALA A 495 25.55 19.22 16.10
C ALA A 495 26.85 19.68 16.78
N GLY A 496 26.84 20.90 17.33
CA GLY A 496 27.95 21.49 18.08
C GLY A 496 27.51 21.99 19.46
N PRO A 497 28.35 22.79 20.17
CA PRO A 497 28.02 23.34 21.50
C PRO A 497 26.70 24.13 21.52
N GLY A 498 26.28 24.68 20.38
CA GLY A 498 25.01 25.37 20.20
C GLY A 498 23.79 24.48 19.91
N ALA A 499 23.88 23.16 20.04
CA ALA A 499 22.76 22.25 19.76
C ALA A 499 21.52 22.50 20.66
N ALA A 500 21.74 23.05 21.86
CA ALA A 500 20.68 23.48 22.78
C ALA A 500 20.09 24.86 22.42
N ASP A 501 20.63 25.58 21.43
CA ASP A 501 20.05 26.85 20.96
C ASP A 501 18.69 26.59 20.28
N PRO A 502 17.60 27.27 20.69
CA PRO A 502 16.31 27.16 20.01
C PRO A 502 16.36 27.40 18.49
N ALA A 503 17.27 28.27 18.02
CA ALA A 503 17.48 28.50 16.59
C ALA A 503 18.14 27.31 15.89
N PHE A 504 18.94 26.50 16.61
CA PHE A 504 19.49 25.25 16.09
C PHE A 504 18.41 24.17 16.03
N GLN A 505 17.63 24.01 17.10
CA GLN A 505 16.54 23.02 17.18
C GLN A 505 15.46 23.19 16.10
N THR A 506 15.34 24.39 15.52
CA THR A 506 14.31 24.72 14.52
C THR A 506 14.88 25.09 13.14
N GLY A 507 16.20 25.15 12.97
CA GLY A 507 16.82 25.69 11.75
C GLY A 507 18.11 25.03 11.30
N SER A 508 18.56 23.97 12.00
CA SER A 508 19.78 23.23 11.67
C SER A 508 19.64 22.29 10.46
N SER A 509 18.46 22.16 9.86
CA SER A 509 18.28 21.44 8.59
C SER A 509 17.13 22.03 7.79
N LEU A 510 17.10 21.75 6.49
CA LEU A 510 15.97 22.19 5.65
C LEU A 510 14.65 21.56 6.13
N ALA A 511 14.70 20.32 6.60
CA ALA A 511 13.55 19.63 7.18
C ALA A 511 12.96 20.41 8.37
N LEU A 512 13.79 20.90 9.30
CA LEU A 512 13.32 21.65 10.47
C LEU A 512 12.79 23.05 10.12
N LEU A 513 13.24 23.64 9.01
CA LEU A 513 12.73 24.93 8.54
C LEU A 513 11.33 24.82 7.92
N LEU A 514 11.11 23.77 7.12
CA LEU A 514 9.92 23.62 6.27
C LEU A 514 8.82 22.74 6.87
N ARG A 515 9.18 21.79 7.74
CA ARG A 515 8.22 20.90 8.41
C ARG A 515 7.72 21.54 9.71
N PRO A 516 6.52 21.19 10.20
CA PRO A 516 5.98 21.64 11.48
C PRO A 516 6.66 20.98 12.70
N VAL A 517 7.96 20.69 12.63
CA VAL A 517 8.71 19.98 13.68
C VAL A 517 9.93 20.75 14.16
N CYS A 518 10.37 20.47 15.38
CA CYS A 518 11.67 20.86 15.90
C CYS A 518 12.41 19.65 16.49
N LEU A 519 13.71 19.80 16.73
CA LEU A 519 14.55 18.79 17.35
C LEU A 519 14.49 18.92 18.87
N ALA A 520 14.08 17.85 19.56
CA ALA A 520 14.19 17.77 21.01
C ALA A 520 15.65 17.55 21.46
N ASP A 521 15.96 17.79 22.74
CA ASP A 521 17.30 17.53 23.31
C ASP A 521 17.75 16.07 23.15
N SER A 522 16.79 15.15 23.04
CA SER A 522 17.01 13.73 22.77
C SER A 522 17.44 13.43 21.32
N GLY A 523 17.43 14.43 20.43
CA GLY A 523 17.74 14.29 19.01
C GLY A 523 16.60 13.68 18.17
N TYR A 524 15.37 13.64 18.69
CA TYR A 524 14.18 13.18 17.98
C TYR A 524 13.25 14.35 17.61
N ASN A 525 12.40 14.13 16.61
CA ASN A 525 11.44 15.15 16.17
C ASN A 525 10.30 15.30 17.17
N GLN A 526 9.95 16.54 17.46
CA GLN A 526 8.74 16.91 18.19
C GLN A 526 7.99 18.01 17.41
N TRP A 527 6.70 18.19 17.68
CA TRP A 527 5.96 19.27 17.03
C TRP A 527 6.47 20.63 17.47
N ALA A 528 6.69 21.53 16.51
CA ALA A 528 7.05 22.91 16.80
C ALA A 528 5.81 23.68 17.30
N VAL A 529 5.93 24.35 18.45
CA VAL A 529 4.80 25.09 19.06
C VAL A 529 4.25 26.19 18.14
N ALA A 530 5.14 26.88 17.42
CA ALA A 530 4.78 27.94 16.48
C ALA A 530 4.47 27.43 15.06
N GLY A 531 4.49 26.12 14.84
CA GLY A 531 4.41 25.53 13.50
C GLY A 531 5.72 25.64 12.70
N PRO A 532 5.69 25.44 11.37
CA PRO A 532 6.89 25.52 10.53
C PRO A 532 7.42 26.95 10.49
N ARG A 533 8.74 27.13 10.39
CA ARG A 533 9.36 28.46 10.29
C ARG A 533 9.14 29.11 8.94
N VAL A 534 9.03 28.30 7.90
CA VAL A 534 8.59 28.72 6.57
C VAL A 534 7.42 27.84 6.15
N ASP A 535 6.23 28.41 6.18
CA ASP A 535 5.01 27.69 5.82
C ASP A 535 4.81 27.63 4.30
N GLY A 536 4.04 26.62 3.87
CA GLY A 536 3.61 26.42 2.48
C GLY A 536 4.26 25.23 1.79
N LEU A 537 4.93 24.33 2.53
CA LEU A 537 5.42 23.06 1.99
C LEU A 537 4.30 22.28 1.27
N GLY A 538 4.53 21.95 0.00
CA GLY A 538 3.57 21.28 -0.87
C GLY A 538 2.40 22.14 -1.38
N ARG A 539 2.37 23.45 -1.07
CA ARG A 539 1.30 24.39 -1.48
C ARG A 539 1.82 25.60 -2.27
N ARG A 540 3.01 26.09 -1.92
CA ARG A 540 3.70 27.19 -2.60
C ARG A 540 4.64 26.63 -3.65
N ARG A 541 4.98 27.43 -4.66
CA ARG A 541 6.09 27.11 -5.56
C ARG A 541 7.37 26.93 -4.75
N VAL A 542 8.12 25.87 -5.07
CA VAL A 542 9.24 25.42 -4.24
C VAL A 542 10.44 26.36 -4.29
N ASP A 543 10.69 27.01 -5.43
CA ASP A 543 11.70 28.05 -5.59
C ASP A 543 11.49 29.22 -4.60
N GLN A 544 10.28 29.74 -4.49
CA GLN A 544 9.93 30.81 -3.55
C GLN A 544 10.01 30.35 -2.08
N LEU A 545 9.53 29.14 -1.80
CA LEU A 545 9.61 28.55 -0.45
C LEU A 545 11.07 28.42 0.02
N LEU A 546 11.96 27.99 -0.87
CA LEU A 546 13.38 27.85 -0.60
C LEU A 546 14.10 29.19 -0.48
N ALA A 547 13.68 30.21 -1.24
CA ALA A 547 14.18 31.57 -1.06
C ALA A 547 13.87 32.12 0.34
N ASP A 548 12.66 31.91 0.85
CA ASP A 548 12.30 32.28 2.23
C ASP A 548 13.09 31.46 3.27
N ALA A 549 13.33 30.17 3.01
CA ALA A 549 14.18 29.34 3.87
C ALA A 549 15.61 29.89 3.96
N LEU A 550 16.17 30.37 2.85
CA LEU A 550 17.48 31.03 2.83
C LEU A 550 17.47 32.33 3.65
N VAL A 551 16.40 33.12 3.59
CA VAL A 551 16.22 34.32 4.42
C VAL A 551 16.20 33.97 5.91
N VAL A 552 15.43 32.96 6.29
CA VAL A 552 15.36 32.49 7.69
C VAL A 552 16.73 32.00 8.16
N ARG A 553 17.48 31.27 7.33
CA ARG A 553 18.87 30.89 7.64
C ARG A 553 19.79 32.08 7.82
N ALA A 554 19.64 33.13 7.00
CA ALA A 554 20.43 34.35 7.15
C ALA A 554 20.18 35.05 8.49
N ILE A 555 18.91 35.10 8.93
CA ILE A 555 18.53 35.65 10.24
C ILE A 555 19.17 34.83 11.38
N ASP A 556 19.14 33.50 11.29
CA ASP A 556 19.74 32.63 12.30
C ASP A 556 21.27 32.74 12.34
N ALA A 557 21.92 32.78 11.16
CA ALA A 557 23.36 32.96 11.06
C ALA A 557 23.81 34.31 11.66
N GLU A 558 23.04 35.37 11.48
CA GLU A 558 23.30 36.66 12.12
C GLU A 558 23.19 36.60 13.64
N ARG A 559 22.21 35.85 14.18
CA ARG A 559 22.05 35.66 15.63
C ARG A 559 23.21 34.85 16.21
N ARG A 560 23.66 33.78 15.54
CA ARG A 560 24.80 32.95 15.97
C ARG A 560 26.14 33.70 15.90
N ARG A 561 26.38 34.47 14.83
CA ARG A 561 27.61 35.31 14.68
C ARG A 561 27.73 36.41 15.75
N ARG A 562 26.61 36.88 16.33
CA ARG A 562 26.70 37.79 17.50
C ARG A 562 27.29 37.11 18.74
N ARG A 563 27.37 35.77 18.76
CA ARG A 563 27.90 34.96 19.86
C ARG A 563 29.33 34.44 19.61
N ASP A 564 29.72 34.18 18.35
CA ASP A 564 31.07 33.73 17.97
C ASP A 564 31.89 34.80 17.21
N GLN A 565 33.14 35.03 17.63
CA GLN A 565 34.06 35.99 17.01
C GLN A 565 34.71 35.43 15.72
N GLY A 566 34.72 36.24 14.65
CA GLY A 566 35.68 36.12 13.53
C GLY A 566 35.09 35.87 12.12
N GLY A 567 35.38 36.78 11.17
CA GLY A 567 35.13 36.61 9.72
C GLY A 567 34.05 37.55 9.14
N VAL A 568 34.31 38.20 7.99
CA VAL A 568 33.38 39.13 7.32
C VAL A 568 32.34 38.35 6.50
N GLY A 569 31.04 38.59 6.74
CA GLY A 569 29.93 37.91 6.04
C GLY A 569 29.21 36.84 6.86
N LEU A 570 28.31 36.09 6.21
CA LEU A 570 27.44 35.05 6.78
C LEU A 570 27.69 33.69 6.11
N SER A 571 27.70 32.62 6.92
CA SER A 571 27.68 31.24 6.42
C SER A 571 26.24 30.79 6.30
N LEU A 572 25.74 30.60 5.07
CA LEU A 572 24.32 30.36 4.80
C LEU A 572 24.01 28.95 4.29
N GLY A 573 24.98 28.27 3.67
CA GLY A 573 24.81 26.88 3.25
C GLY A 573 24.74 25.91 4.42
N PHE A 574 24.36 24.67 4.15
CA PHE A 574 24.39 23.59 5.13
C PHE A 574 25.78 22.93 5.17
N GLU A 575 26.20 22.47 6.35
CA GLU A 575 27.52 21.85 6.55
C GLU A 575 27.61 20.41 6.04
N LEU A 576 26.50 19.68 6.05
CA LEU A 576 26.35 18.26 5.72
C LEU A 576 25.21 18.07 4.71
N GLY A 577 25.19 16.93 4.02
CA GLY A 577 24.22 16.60 2.97
C GLY A 577 24.89 16.12 1.68
N LEU A 578 24.10 15.54 0.78
CA LEU A 578 24.51 15.16 -0.56
C LEU A 578 24.92 16.39 -1.38
N PHE A 579 25.87 16.20 -2.28
CA PHE A 579 26.24 17.21 -3.25
C PHE A 579 25.26 17.20 -4.42
N ALA A 580 24.75 18.38 -4.79
CA ALA A 580 24.08 18.59 -6.06
C ALA A 580 25.11 18.51 -7.19
N ASP A 581 24.73 17.85 -8.29
CA ASP A 581 25.55 17.87 -9.49
C ASP A 581 25.50 19.25 -10.14
N LEU A 582 26.66 19.78 -10.52
CA LEU A 582 26.74 21.10 -11.14
C LEU A 582 25.95 21.15 -12.46
N GLU A 583 25.89 20.04 -13.20
CA GLU A 583 25.17 19.98 -14.47
C GLU A 583 23.64 20.11 -14.28
N ASP A 584 23.11 19.59 -13.17
CA ASP A 584 21.68 19.75 -12.84
C ASP A 584 21.36 21.17 -12.43
N LEU A 585 22.25 21.81 -11.67
CA LEU A 585 22.08 23.20 -11.29
C LEU A 585 22.26 24.17 -12.48
N LEU A 586 23.12 23.84 -13.45
CA LEU A 586 23.21 24.60 -14.70
C LEU A 586 21.96 24.39 -15.58
N ALA A 587 21.38 23.19 -15.59
CA ALA A 587 20.10 22.94 -16.24
C ALA A 587 18.96 23.74 -15.60
N LEU A 588 19.00 23.94 -14.28
CA LEU A 588 18.05 24.79 -13.54
C LEU A 588 18.13 26.25 -14.03
N MET A 589 19.32 26.81 -14.21
CA MET A 589 19.49 28.18 -14.73
C MET A 589 18.98 28.35 -16.18
N GLU A 590 18.90 27.24 -16.92
CA GLU A 590 18.41 27.19 -18.30
C GLU A 590 16.90 26.88 -18.40
N ASP A 591 16.18 26.88 -17.27
CA ASP A 591 14.75 26.53 -17.20
C ASP A 591 14.43 25.14 -17.77
N ARG A 592 15.36 24.18 -17.58
CA ARG A 592 15.22 22.78 -18.02
C ARG A 592 14.87 21.82 -16.89
N ILE A 593 14.51 22.35 -15.72
CA ILE A 593 14.13 21.61 -14.53
C ILE A 593 12.65 21.87 -14.26
N ASP A 594 11.87 20.80 -14.12
CA ASP A 594 10.48 20.90 -13.70
C ASP A 594 10.42 21.24 -12.20
N ILE A 595 10.27 22.54 -11.92
CA ILE A 595 10.13 23.08 -10.56
C ILE A 595 8.93 22.48 -9.83
N ASP A 596 7.84 22.17 -10.53
CA ASP A 596 6.65 21.59 -9.92
C ASP A 596 6.91 20.13 -9.52
N LYS A 597 7.63 19.37 -10.35
CA LYS A 597 8.09 18.02 -9.97
C LYS A 597 9.05 18.07 -8.78
N LEU A 598 10.02 18.98 -8.77
CA LEU A 598 10.91 19.18 -7.60
C LEU A 598 10.07 19.47 -6.33
N GLY A 599 9.05 20.34 -6.45
CA GLY A 599 8.12 20.67 -5.37
C GLY A 599 7.23 19.52 -4.91
N ARG A 600 6.91 18.56 -5.78
CA ARG A 600 6.20 17.32 -5.42
C ARG A 600 7.11 16.31 -4.70
N LEU A 601 8.39 16.24 -5.06
CA LEU A 601 9.36 15.29 -4.49
C LEU A 601 9.89 15.73 -3.13
N LEU A 602 10.21 17.02 -2.98
CA LEU A 602 10.87 17.56 -1.79
C LEU A 602 10.13 17.24 -0.47
N PRO A 603 8.80 17.40 -0.33
CA PRO A 603 8.10 17.12 0.92
C PRO A 603 8.33 15.71 1.45
N GLY A 604 8.30 14.70 0.56
CA GLY A 604 8.54 13.30 0.92
C GLY A 604 9.99 13.06 1.34
N LEU A 605 10.95 13.63 0.61
CA LEU A 605 12.38 13.48 0.92
C LEU A 605 12.79 14.14 2.24
N LEU A 606 12.09 15.21 2.66
CA LEU A 606 12.28 15.84 3.96
C LEU A 606 11.81 14.96 5.14
N MET A 607 11.04 13.90 4.89
CA MET A 607 10.64 12.92 5.91
C MET A 607 11.75 11.94 6.26
N LEU A 608 12.73 11.77 5.37
CA LEU A 608 13.80 10.80 5.53
C LEU A 608 14.79 11.23 6.63
N ASP A 609 15.34 10.25 7.34
CA ASP A 609 16.40 10.43 8.31
C ASP A 609 17.77 10.34 7.62
N TRP A 610 18.46 11.48 7.58
CA TRP A 610 19.78 11.67 6.99
C TRP A 610 20.92 11.62 8.03
N THR A 611 20.62 11.29 9.29
CA THR A 611 21.58 11.40 10.40
C THR A 611 22.48 10.17 10.58
N ARG A 612 22.21 9.04 9.91
CA ARG A 612 23.09 7.86 10.00
C ARG A 612 24.42 8.12 9.29
N ARG A 613 25.53 7.94 10.03
CA ARG A 613 26.90 8.04 9.49
C ARG A 613 27.10 6.93 8.45
N GLY A 614 27.49 7.31 7.23
CA GLY A 614 27.76 6.38 6.11
C GLY A 614 26.80 6.52 4.93
N ASP A 615 25.60 7.10 5.12
CA ASP A 615 24.60 7.28 4.06
C ASP A 615 25.11 8.22 2.95
N GLU A 616 25.91 9.23 3.30
CA GLU A 616 26.49 10.20 2.35
C GLU A 616 27.60 9.63 1.45
N GLN A 617 28.25 8.53 1.86
CA GLN A 617 29.33 7.89 1.10
C GLN A 617 28.89 6.59 0.41
N SER A 618 27.83 5.94 0.91
CA SER A 618 27.37 4.63 0.43
C SER A 618 26.28 4.72 -0.65
N VAL A 619 25.55 5.84 -0.75
CA VAL A 619 24.48 6.01 -1.73
C VAL A 619 24.99 6.75 -2.96
N ARG A 620 25.13 6.03 -4.08
CA ARG A 620 25.36 6.61 -5.40
C ARG A 620 24.03 6.78 -6.10
N LEU A 621 23.58 8.02 -6.23
CA LEU A 621 22.47 8.38 -7.12
C LEU A 621 22.91 8.22 -8.58
N SER A 622 21.94 8.09 -9.47
CA SER A 622 22.14 8.17 -10.92
C SER A 622 22.94 9.41 -11.29
N ARG A 623 23.79 9.34 -12.32
CA ARG A 623 24.56 10.51 -12.77
C ARG A 623 23.81 11.25 -13.88
N PRO A 624 24.06 12.56 -14.09
CA PRO A 624 23.50 13.27 -15.22
C PRO A 624 23.89 12.60 -16.54
N VAL A 625 22.91 12.45 -17.43
CA VAL A 625 23.13 11.95 -18.79
C VAL A 625 23.33 13.17 -19.70
N GLY A 626 24.57 13.46 -20.09
CA GLY A 626 24.88 14.59 -20.98
C GLY A 626 26.35 15.03 -20.94
N GLY A 627 26.72 15.90 -21.90
CA GLY A 627 28.03 16.56 -21.90
C GLY A 627 28.07 17.77 -20.97
N ALA A 628 29.28 18.21 -20.61
CA ALA A 628 29.49 19.35 -19.72
C ALA A 628 28.82 20.62 -20.26
N ARG A 629 27.85 21.18 -19.51
CA ARG A 629 27.18 22.43 -19.84
C ARG A 629 28.09 23.62 -19.60
N ARG A 630 27.81 24.71 -20.32
CA ARG A 630 28.52 25.97 -20.15
C ARG A 630 28.09 26.62 -18.83
N VAL A 631 29.08 26.95 -18.01
CA VAL A 631 28.88 27.68 -16.75
C VAL A 631 28.22 29.05 -17.03
N LYS A 632 27.17 29.38 -16.26
CA LYS A 632 26.46 30.66 -16.37
C LYS A 632 27.07 31.71 -15.44
N PRO A 633 27.34 32.95 -15.91
CA PRO A 633 28.01 33.97 -15.09
C PRO A 633 27.31 34.32 -13.77
N PRO A 634 25.96 34.52 -13.69
CA PRO A 634 25.30 34.82 -12.42
C PRO A 634 25.53 33.75 -11.36
N MET A 635 25.47 32.48 -11.79
CA MET A 635 25.72 31.34 -10.92
C MET A 635 27.18 31.24 -10.46
N SER A 636 28.13 31.39 -11.38
CA SER A 636 29.56 31.21 -11.09
C SER A 636 30.13 32.29 -10.19
N VAL A 637 29.56 33.49 -10.25
CA VAL A 637 29.90 34.59 -9.35
C VAL A 637 29.30 34.37 -7.96
N LEU A 638 28.03 33.94 -7.89
CA LEU A 638 27.27 33.95 -6.65
C LEU A 638 27.46 32.69 -5.79
N LEU A 639 27.33 31.51 -6.39
CA LEU A 639 27.22 30.24 -5.68
C LEU A 639 28.42 29.92 -4.75
N PRO A 640 29.69 30.25 -5.10
CA PRO A 640 30.83 30.02 -4.22
C PRO A 640 30.72 30.67 -2.83
N PHE A 641 30.00 31.79 -2.68
CA PHE A 641 29.81 32.49 -1.39
C PHE A 641 28.84 31.78 -0.43
N PHE A 642 28.08 30.80 -0.92
CA PHE A 642 27.12 30.03 -0.12
C PHE A 642 27.66 28.65 0.27
N GLN A 643 28.83 28.25 -0.23
CA GLN A 643 29.43 26.97 0.08
C GLN A 643 30.16 27.01 1.42
N VAL A 644 29.84 26.05 2.30
CA VAL A 644 30.47 25.94 3.62
C VAL A 644 31.70 25.05 3.54
N VAL A 645 32.84 25.56 3.99
CA VAL A 645 34.05 24.76 4.20
C VAL A 645 33.95 24.10 5.58
N PRO A 646 33.88 22.75 5.67
CA PRO A 646 33.79 22.09 6.96
C PRO A 646 35.00 22.39 7.85
N GLU A 647 34.78 22.57 9.14
CA GLU A 647 35.85 22.73 10.12
C GLU A 647 36.89 21.59 10.01
N GLY A 648 38.17 21.97 9.97
CA GLY A 648 39.30 21.05 9.78
C GLY A 648 39.63 20.73 8.31
N SER A 649 38.84 21.20 7.33
CA SER A 649 39.20 21.11 5.91
C SER A 649 40.23 22.17 5.54
N ALA A 650 41.19 21.81 4.70
CA ALA A 650 42.18 22.77 4.21
C ALA A 650 41.48 23.97 3.55
N PRO A 651 41.86 25.22 3.85
CA PRO A 651 41.26 26.41 3.25
C PRO A 651 41.46 26.42 1.73
N LEU A 652 40.56 27.09 1.00
CA LEU A 652 40.75 27.31 -0.42
C LEU A 652 41.87 28.33 -0.61
N LYS A 653 42.87 27.97 -1.41
CA LYS A 653 44.04 28.80 -1.67
C LYS A 653 44.04 29.27 -3.11
N VAL A 654 44.37 30.52 -3.32
CA VAL A 654 44.55 31.10 -4.66
C VAL A 654 45.96 31.62 -4.79
N ARG A 655 46.60 31.25 -5.89
CA ARG A 655 47.87 31.84 -6.30
C ARG A 655 47.57 33.13 -7.07
N THR A 656 47.90 34.26 -6.47
CA THR A 656 47.85 35.59 -7.08
C THR A 656 49.27 36.02 -7.48
N ALA A 657 49.39 37.20 -8.10
CA ALA A 657 50.69 37.79 -8.44
C ALA A 657 51.57 38.05 -7.19
N ASP A 658 50.96 38.29 -6.03
CA ASP A 658 51.60 38.67 -4.78
C ASP A 658 51.85 37.49 -3.81
N GLY A 659 51.46 36.27 -4.19
CA GLY A 659 51.66 35.05 -3.39
C GLY A 659 50.43 34.15 -3.33
N THR A 660 50.44 33.19 -2.39
CA THR A 660 49.28 32.31 -2.17
C THR A 660 48.44 32.85 -1.01
N VAL A 661 47.18 33.20 -1.29
CA VAL A 661 46.25 33.75 -0.30
C VAL A 661 45.17 32.72 0.03
N GLU A 662 44.83 32.60 1.31
CA GLU A 662 43.67 31.83 1.76
C GLU A 662 42.40 32.66 1.61
N ILE A 663 41.41 32.15 0.87
CA ILE A 663 40.17 32.87 0.61
C ILE A 663 39.00 32.23 1.37
N GLY A 664 38.33 33.06 2.17
CA GLY A 664 37.09 32.72 2.86
C GLY A 664 35.90 33.41 2.18
N LEU A 665 35.15 32.67 1.37
CA LEU A 665 33.96 33.17 0.69
C LEU A 665 32.75 33.02 1.62
N ARG A 666 32.09 34.13 1.94
CA ARG A 666 30.86 34.17 2.75
C ARG A 666 29.90 35.18 2.16
N ALA A 667 28.59 34.90 2.18
CA ALA A 667 27.57 35.83 1.68
C ALA A 667 27.51 37.14 2.49
N GLN A 668 27.07 38.24 1.88
CA GLN A 668 26.87 39.50 2.60
C GLN A 668 25.51 39.52 3.32
N ARG A 669 25.40 40.37 4.34
CA ARG A 669 24.11 40.68 4.96
C ARG A 669 23.14 41.24 3.91
N GLY A 670 21.89 40.82 3.96
CA GLY A 670 20.87 41.30 3.02
C GLY A 670 20.84 40.58 1.66
N TRP A 671 21.83 39.74 1.31
CA TRP A 671 21.80 39.00 0.03
C TRP A 671 20.59 38.08 -0.08
N ALA A 672 20.34 37.27 0.96
CA ALA A 672 19.20 36.36 0.99
C ALA A 672 17.86 37.09 0.79
N GLN A 673 17.65 38.22 1.50
CA GLN A 673 16.43 39.01 1.40
C GLN A 673 16.24 39.63 0.01
N ARG A 674 17.33 40.09 -0.61
CA ARG A 674 17.30 40.66 -1.96
C ARG A 674 17.00 39.62 -3.03
N LEU A 675 17.60 38.45 -2.94
CA LEU A 675 17.29 37.31 -3.81
C LEU A 675 15.83 36.86 -3.65
N ALA A 676 15.33 36.76 -2.40
CA ALA A 676 13.94 36.38 -2.15
C ALA A 676 12.91 37.43 -2.60
N SER A 677 13.29 38.70 -2.72
CA SER A 677 12.38 39.77 -3.18
C SER A 677 11.96 39.65 -4.64
N ASP A 678 12.63 38.80 -5.42
CA ASP A 678 12.41 38.55 -6.85
C ASP A 678 12.34 39.82 -7.73
N ARG A 679 13.01 40.89 -7.28
CA ARG A 679 13.18 42.12 -8.06
C ARG A 679 14.51 42.09 -8.78
N ARG A 680 14.49 42.19 -10.11
CA ARG A 680 15.69 42.11 -10.96
C ARG A 680 16.82 43.05 -10.52
N GLU A 681 16.49 44.30 -10.19
CA GLU A 681 17.46 45.29 -9.70
C GLU A 681 18.17 44.83 -8.42
N GLN A 682 17.46 44.12 -7.54
CA GLN A 682 18.02 43.61 -6.28
C GLN A 682 18.93 42.40 -6.55
N VAL A 683 18.56 41.53 -7.50
CA VAL A 683 19.40 40.40 -7.93
C VAL A 683 20.69 40.92 -8.59
N ASP A 684 20.59 41.85 -9.53
CA ASP A 684 21.75 42.45 -10.21
C ASP A 684 22.67 43.16 -9.20
N SER A 685 22.10 43.85 -8.20
CA SER A 685 22.87 44.46 -7.11
C SER A 685 23.63 43.43 -6.26
N VAL A 686 23.06 42.26 -6.00
CA VAL A 686 23.76 41.17 -5.29
C VAL A 686 24.93 40.62 -6.13
N LEU A 687 24.75 40.49 -7.44
CA LEU A 687 25.80 40.04 -8.36
C LEU A 687 26.96 41.06 -8.45
N ASP A 688 26.64 42.35 -8.54
CA ASP A 688 27.64 43.42 -8.54
C ASP A 688 28.44 43.44 -7.22
N GLU A 689 27.79 43.25 -6.07
CA GLU A 689 28.47 43.12 -4.77
C GLU A 689 29.32 41.85 -4.66
N ALA A 690 28.89 40.75 -5.26
CA ALA A 690 29.66 39.50 -5.28
C ALA A 690 30.95 39.67 -6.11
N LEU A 691 30.88 40.31 -7.29
CA LEU A 691 32.06 40.67 -8.08
C LEU A 691 33.02 41.57 -7.31
N ALA A 692 32.51 42.65 -6.71
CA ALA A 692 33.32 43.56 -5.92
C ALA A 692 34.02 42.84 -4.75
N ARG A 693 33.34 41.88 -4.11
CA ARG A 693 33.95 41.06 -3.06
C ARG A 693 35.04 40.12 -3.58
N LEU A 694 34.90 39.52 -4.75
CA LEU A 694 35.97 38.74 -5.35
C LEU A 694 37.21 39.62 -5.58
N GLN A 695 37.02 40.83 -6.11
CA GLN A 695 38.10 41.83 -6.30
C GLN A 695 38.75 42.25 -4.97
N MET A 696 37.95 42.49 -3.92
CA MET A 696 38.46 42.81 -2.58
C MET A 696 39.29 41.69 -1.96
N LEU A 697 39.06 40.44 -2.38
CA LEU A 697 39.84 39.27 -1.98
C LEU A 697 41.10 39.05 -2.85
N GLY A 698 41.41 39.98 -3.76
CA GLY A 698 42.56 39.91 -4.65
C GLY A 698 42.38 39.01 -5.87
N LEU A 699 41.13 38.65 -6.21
CA LEU A 699 40.80 37.86 -7.39
C LEU A 699 40.51 38.76 -8.59
N ASN A 700 40.73 38.24 -9.79
CA ASN A 700 40.58 38.97 -11.06
C ASN A 700 39.40 38.41 -11.87
N PRO A 701 38.14 38.77 -11.54
CA PRO A 701 37.00 38.34 -12.32
C PRO A 701 37.10 38.92 -13.74
N ALA A 702 36.97 38.08 -14.76
CA ALA A 702 36.95 38.50 -16.16
C ALA A 702 35.75 39.40 -16.53
N PRO A 703 34.52 39.20 -15.98
CA PRO A 703 33.42 40.11 -16.25
C PRO A 703 33.42 41.31 -15.28
N ASP A 704 33.36 42.53 -15.82
CA ASP A 704 33.20 43.77 -15.03
C ASP A 704 31.78 43.91 -14.45
N ARG A 705 30.78 43.33 -15.13
CA ARG A 705 29.38 43.29 -14.71
C ARG A 705 28.73 41.99 -15.13
N VAL A 706 27.83 41.50 -14.28
CA VAL A 706 26.99 40.33 -14.56
C VAL A 706 25.53 40.70 -14.33
N ARG A 707 24.64 40.28 -15.22
CA ARG A 707 23.21 40.56 -15.15
C ARG A 707 22.44 39.26 -15.25
N ALA A 708 21.44 39.09 -14.38
CA ALA A 708 20.58 37.92 -14.41
C ALA A 708 19.66 37.96 -15.63
N SER A 709 19.52 36.83 -16.31
CA SER A 709 18.48 36.59 -17.31
C SER A 709 17.13 36.29 -16.64
N PRO A 710 16.00 36.31 -17.37
CA PRO A 710 14.69 36.00 -16.81
C PRO A 710 14.58 34.60 -16.17
N THR A 711 15.34 33.62 -16.66
CA THR A 711 15.37 32.25 -16.11
C THR A 711 16.24 32.14 -14.87
N GLU A 712 17.08 33.14 -14.58
CA GLU A 712 17.95 33.23 -13.41
C GLU A 712 17.31 34.15 -12.35
N SER A 713 16.05 33.87 -12.02
CA SER A 713 15.30 34.66 -11.03
C SER A 713 15.94 34.57 -9.64
N GLY A 714 15.60 35.54 -8.78
CA GLY A 714 16.12 35.57 -7.41
C GLY A 714 15.81 34.28 -6.62
N PRO A 715 14.57 33.75 -6.66
CA PRO A 715 14.21 32.48 -6.06
C PRO A 715 14.99 31.26 -6.63
N VAL A 716 15.24 31.23 -7.94
CA VAL A 716 16.01 30.16 -8.58
C VAL A 716 17.49 30.19 -8.13
N LEU A 717 18.08 31.38 -8.03
CA LEU A 717 19.43 31.55 -7.47
C LEU A 717 19.50 31.19 -5.98
N ALA A 718 18.46 31.52 -5.21
CA ALA A 718 18.37 31.17 -3.79
C ALA A 718 18.22 29.66 -3.57
N LEU A 719 17.46 28.96 -4.41
CA LEU A 719 17.39 27.50 -4.44
C LEU A 719 18.79 26.91 -4.70
N ALA A 720 19.48 27.35 -5.75
CA ALA A 720 20.82 26.87 -6.06
C ALA A 720 21.81 27.15 -4.91
N ALA A 721 21.69 28.30 -4.23
CA ALA A 721 22.50 28.67 -3.08
C ALA A 721 22.32 27.76 -1.86
N LEU A 722 21.17 27.11 -1.71
CA LEU A 722 20.94 26.11 -0.65
C LEU A 722 21.54 24.74 -0.98
N CYS A 723 21.86 24.48 -2.26
CA CYS A 723 22.51 23.24 -2.68
C CYS A 723 24.00 23.27 -2.36
N ARG A 724 24.49 22.18 -1.76
CA ARG A 724 25.92 21.95 -1.60
C ARG A 724 26.49 21.45 -2.93
N ILE A 725 27.63 21.99 -3.35
CA ILE A 725 28.39 21.49 -4.50
C ILE A 725 29.75 20.97 -4.06
N SER A 726 30.37 20.12 -4.88
CA SER A 726 31.69 19.59 -4.55
C SER A 726 32.74 20.71 -4.54
N ARG A 727 33.84 20.51 -3.82
CA ARG A 727 34.94 21.47 -3.81
C ARG A 727 35.55 21.66 -5.21
N ALA A 728 35.56 20.61 -6.03
CA ALA A 728 36.01 20.66 -7.41
C ALA A 728 35.08 21.55 -8.26
N ASP A 729 33.76 21.46 -8.06
CA ASP A 729 32.79 22.31 -8.74
C ASP A 729 32.87 23.76 -8.30
N THR A 730 33.10 24.03 -7.01
CA THR A 730 33.37 25.39 -6.52
C THR A 730 34.60 25.99 -7.21
N VAL A 731 35.68 25.22 -7.35
CA VAL A 731 36.88 25.63 -8.09
C VAL A 731 36.58 25.83 -9.57
N ARG A 732 35.79 24.95 -10.20
CA ARG A 732 35.37 25.09 -11.61
C ARG A 732 34.59 26.38 -11.83
N LEU A 733 33.68 26.74 -10.93
CA LEU A 733 32.92 27.99 -10.99
C LEU A 733 33.82 29.22 -10.80
N LEU A 734 34.71 29.20 -9.82
CA LEU A 734 35.66 30.29 -9.59
C LEU A 734 36.63 30.45 -10.75
N SER A 735 37.14 29.37 -11.32
CA SER A 735 38.03 29.40 -12.49
C SER A 735 37.30 29.91 -13.74
N ALA A 736 36.00 29.64 -13.88
CA ALA A 736 35.19 30.19 -14.96
C ALA A 736 34.98 31.71 -14.82
N THR A 737 34.86 32.21 -13.59
CA THR A 737 34.71 33.65 -13.30
C THR A 737 36.05 34.39 -13.35
N CYS A 738 37.11 33.78 -12.83
CA CYS A 738 38.46 34.34 -12.69
C CYS A 738 39.49 33.44 -13.39
N PRO A 739 39.51 33.39 -14.73
CA PRO A 739 40.34 32.44 -15.49
C PRO A 739 41.84 32.68 -15.36
N GLY A 740 42.27 33.87 -14.92
CA GLY A 740 43.67 34.20 -14.67
C GLY A 740 44.20 33.74 -13.31
N ASP A 741 43.33 33.32 -12.40
CA ASP A 741 43.68 32.94 -11.03
C ASP A 741 43.79 31.41 -10.90
N SER A 742 44.80 30.91 -10.19
CA SER A 742 45.01 29.47 -9.99
C SER A 742 44.55 29.03 -8.60
N PHE A 743 43.48 28.23 -8.55
CA PHE A 743 42.88 27.73 -7.32
C PHE A 743 43.44 26.36 -6.96
N THR A 744 43.87 26.18 -5.70
CA THR A 744 44.30 24.88 -5.18
C THR A 744 43.51 24.51 -3.94
N THR A 745 43.07 23.26 -3.92
CA THR A 745 42.46 22.64 -2.75
C THR A 745 43.58 21.92 -2.02
N GLY A 746 44.25 22.57 -1.05
CA GLY A 746 45.41 21.99 -0.38
C GLY A 746 45.14 20.52 0.01
N GLN A 747 45.80 19.58 -0.66
CA GLN A 747 45.79 18.18 -0.26
C GLN A 747 46.75 18.04 0.93
N PRO A 748 46.47 17.16 1.91
CA PRO A 748 47.53 16.70 2.79
C PRO A 748 48.57 16.01 1.91
N GLN A 749 49.81 16.51 1.91
CA GLN A 749 50.92 15.81 1.28
C GLN A 749 51.11 14.49 2.03
N ASP A 750 50.81 13.36 1.37
CA ASP A 750 51.43 12.09 1.72
C ASP A 750 52.93 12.29 1.54
N GLN A 751 53.67 12.28 2.65
CA GLN A 751 55.12 12.16 2.66
C GLN A 751 55.48 10.79 2.07
N THR A 752 55.61 10.72 0.75
CA THR A 752 56.47 9.74 0.10
C THR A 752 57.82 10.40 -0.06
N THR A 753 58.66 10.22 0.97
CA THR A 753 60.10 10.45 0.91
C THR A 753 60.67 9.58 -0.21
N SER A 754 60.97 10.23 -1.33
CA SER A 754 61.87 9.73 -2.36
C SER A 754 63.21 10.44 -2.17
N ASP A 755 63.93 10.07 -1.11
CA ASP A 755 65.34 10.45 -0.98
C ASP A 755 66.19 9.36 -1.61
N ASN A 756 66.61 9.68 -2.83
CA ASN A 756 67.65 9.01 -3.57
C ASN A 756 69.00 9.59 -3.08
N HIS A 757 69.75 8.82 -2.29
CA HIS A 757 71.18 9.06 -2.09
C HIS A 757 71.97 7.81 -2.45
N SER A 758 72.63 7.91 -3.60
CA SER A 758 73.72 7.05 -4.04
C SER A 758 75.03 7.60 -3.49
N GLN A 759 75.86 6.69 -2.95
CA GLN A 759 77.31 6.73 -2.66
C GLN A 759 77.54 6.07 -1.29
N GLU A 760 78.51 5.21 -1.03
CA GLU A 760 79.54 4.52 -1.80
C GLU A 760 80.20 3.53 -0.82
N THR A 761 80.54 2.33 -1.29
CA THR A 761 81.68 1.49 -0.87
C THR A 761 81.93 1.07 0.61
N THR A 762 82.26 -0.23 0.66
CA THR A 762 83.33 -0.92 1.41
C THR A 762 83.04 -1.65 2.72
N THR A 763 83.36 -2.95 2.62
CA THR A 763 83.67 -4.00 3.61
C THR A 763 82.54 -4.64 4.40
#